data_AF-A0A7S3RJS9-F1
#
_entry.id   AF-A0A7S3RJS9-F1
#
_cell.length_a   1.000
_cell.length_b   1.000
_cell.length_c   1.000
_cell.angle_alpha   90.00
_cell.angle_beta   90.00
_cell.angle_gamma   90.00
#
_symmetry.space_group_name_H-M   'P 1'
#
loop_
_entity.id
_entity.type
_entity.pdbx_description
1 polymer ?
#
loop_
_entity_poly.entity_id
_entity_poly.type
_entity_poly.pdbx_seq_one_letter_code
_entity_poly.pdbx_strand_id
1 'polypeptide(L)'
;PTLSRQSPRSAASLPRGLMIHILLSSVLSFGLVPAITRPSRFRRLRPVCDVYASVSDREVAELLCDASADDCDVAELEQRPMRLPPPRTPTRAGYVADPSLVSWAPFTYAEPYVRRSAAREYARTTLSKLPPLPPLRVVLMGGVAAGKGTIAPMLSQAFRVRCIGVGELLRGETRARRARGVEASHVMAAGVLLPDELVLQLLGERLGGGTDASRNGWLLDGFPRTTSQAEALVGGSWAELRPDAVVLVERPDELAREFALGRCCDSATGQTYHPVYAPAPAEICERLVWRVDDTSDALNRRLSDHKRSVEAIVGVFESAGIPLRRFDNARSELETFGEVADFLRSVAMGKLEAARSDLAGGRGRKMSLDEVGAAMQPSPADPADVAPYCFLDEDEEECLSRFQRERRRSAPDDVDAFCGAGESEGECVIRYKEEAGRGELLAAVQRCNSYALREFTPLLVGDEQVGWLNPTVLEALTTQLAVGRACEHVEASMLRSEAAAAAAGQCENGFAVRIAPGASGAKERSEFAAALVEELVEDGVIPRSKLRHELQDVHPFSAGFVAAGGGVAPVLRMERASMIYFGVPSYGVHVNGWVRDPRRPSSREPSAMWVATRSMSKATYPGLLDQMVAGGQPTALTFDENVRKECEEEASLPPEVIAAIEPAGSVSYRYATPKGLSTKVLMTHDVEMPQGLQPLCSDGEVEQFRLLPIAEVLRSLREDLPVWKPNSALVAIDFLVRHRLVSESEPGYAELVRLLRQRVS
;
A
#
# COMPACT_ATOMS: atom_id res chain seq x y z
N PRO A 1 37.99 39.57 -24.97
CA PRO A 1 39.29 40.29 -24.89
C PRO A 1 40.21 39.59 -23.87
N THR A 2 41.13 38.70 -24.19
CA THR A 2 42.08 38.61 -25.30
C THR A 2 42.47 37.14 -25.47
N LEU A 3 42.37 36.62 -26.69
CA LEU A 3 43.02 35.37 -27.10
C LEU A 3 44.50 35.68 -27.39
N SER A 4 45.43 35.01 -26.72
CA SER A 4 46.81 34.89 -27.22
C SER A 4 47.01 33.51 -27.84
N ARG A 5 47.15 33.54 -29.17
CA ARG A 5 47.55 32.45 -30.06
C ARG A 5 48.94 31.93 -29.71
N GLN A 6 49.10 30.61 -29.59
CA GLN A 6 50.22 29.89 -30.20
C GLN A 6 49.73 28.53 -30.72
N SER A 7 50.09 28.20 -31.95
CA SER A 7 49.97 26.89 -32.61
C SER A 7 51.20 26.71 -33.52
N PRO A 8 51.44 25.55 -34.16
CA PRO A 8 51.50 24.18 -33.62
C PRO A 8 52.76 23.44 -34.14
N ARG A 9 53.44 22.59 -33.36
CA ARG A 9 54.34 21.55 -33.94
C ARG A 9 54.40 20.28 -33.09
N SER A 10 54.40 19.16 -33.83
CA SER A 10 54.54 17.74 -33.50
C SER A 10 53.43 17.05 -32.69
N ALA A 11 52.58 16.34 -33.44
CA ALA A 11 51.76 15.24 -32.96
C ALA A 11 52.59 13.96 -32.83
N ALA A 12 52.43 13.24 -31.72
CA ALA A 12 52.54 11.78 -31.65
C ALA A 12 51.84 11.26 -30.38
N SER A 13 50.78 10.47 -30.60
CA SER A 13 50.15 9.47 -29.69
C SER A 13 49.83 9.87 -28.24
N LEU A 14 48.56 10.20 -27.98
CA LEU A 14 47.94 10.04 -26.66
C LEU A 14 46.82 8.98 -26.77
N PRO A 15 46.74 8.01 -25.84
CA PRO A 15 45.72 6.95 -25.86
C PRO A 15 44.32 7.49 -25.52
N ARG A 16 43.29 6.93 -26.18
CA ARG A 16 41.89 7.38 -26.20
C ARG A 16 41.20 7.52 -24.82
N GLY A 17 41.76 6.96 -23.75
CA GLY A 17 41.20 7.04 -22.39
C GLY A 17 41.28 8.41 -21.73
N LEU A 18 42.31 9.22 -22.04
CA LEU A 18 42.52 10.50 -21.34
C LEU A 18 41.61 11.64 -21.85
N MET A 19 41.09 11.53 -23.08
CA MET A 19 40.15 12.50 -23.66
C MET A 19 38.75 12.44 -23.01
N ILE A 20 38.37 11.28 -22.47
CA ILE A 20 37.06 11.06 -21.83
C ILE A 20 37.04 11.64 -20.42
N HIS A 21 38.15 11.58 -19.68
CA HIS A 21 38.25 12.17 -18.34
C HIS A 21 38.18 13.71 -18.32
N ILE A 22 38.72 14.39 -19.34
CA ILE A 22 38.71 15.86 -19.40
C ILE A 22 37.32 16.41 -19.80
N LEU A 23 36.57 15.68 -20.62
CA LEU A 23 35.20 16.07 -21.01
C LEU A 23 34.17 15.82 -19.89
N LEU A 24 34.31 14.74 -19.11
CA LEU A 24 33.42 14.44 -17.98
C LEU A 24 33.66 15.33 -16.75
N SER A 25 34.90 15.77 -16.52
CA SER A 25 35.20 16.66 -15.37
C SER A 25 34.77 18.11 -15.57
N SER A 26 34.50 18.55 -16.81
CA SER A 26 34.18 19.95 -17.12
C SER A 26 32.68 20.27 -17.08
N VAL A 27 31.81 19.25 -17.09
CA VAL A 27 30.34 19.39 -17.14
C VAL A 27 29.71 19.38 -15.74
N LEU A 28 30.43 18.92 -14.72
CA LEU A 28 29.91 18.77 -13.35
C LEU A 28 30.25 19.93 -12.39
N SER A 29 30.93 21.00 -12.84
CA SER A 29 31.46 22.01 -11.90
C SER A 29 31.01 23.46 -12.09
N PHE A 30 30.08 23.78 -13.02
CA PHE A 30 29.51 25.14 -13.09
C PHE A 30 28.00 25.11 -13.35
N GLY A 31 27.22 25.08 -12.26
CA GLY A 31 25.79 25.38 -12.28
C GLY A 31 25.56 26.88 -12.49
N LEU A 32 25.05 27.25 -13.66
CA LEU A 32 24.45 28.55 -13.97
C LEU A 32 23.10 28.28 -14.64
N VAL A 33 22.03 28.66 -13.95
CA VAL A 33 20.64 28.80 -14.43
C VAL A 33 20.43 30.33 -14.61
N PRO A 34 19.72 30.92 -15.60
CA PRO A 34 18.35 30.55 -16.02
C PRO A 34 17.90 30.81 -17.50
N ALA A 35 16.71 30.29 -17.81
CA ALA A 35 15.71 30.76 -18.79
C ALA A 35 16.02 30.68 -20.31
N ILE A 36 15.17 29.96 -21.05
CA ILE A 36 14.52 30.42 -22.30
C ILE A 36 13.29 29.54 -22.61
N THR A 37 12.25 30.24 -23.03
CA THR A 37 10.86 29.87 -23.33
C THR A 37 10.64 29.19 -24.69
N ARG A 38 9.79 28.15 -24.72
CA ARG A 38 8.91 27.66 -25.83
C ARG A 38 9.53 27.14 -27.16
N PRO A 39 8.78 26.29 -27.91
CA PRO A 39 9.32 25.14 -28.64
C PRO A 39 9.43 25.35 -30.16
N SER A 40 10.42 24.75 -30.81
CA SER A 40 10.29 24.07 -32.11
C SER A 40 11.65 23.66 -32.71
N ARG A 41 11.69 22.46 -33.30
CA ARG A 41 12.72 21.89 -34.18
C ARG A 41 14.06 21.46 -33.54
N PHE A 42 14.11 20.20 -33.11
CA PHE A 42 15.29 19.35 -33.36
C PHE A 42 14.84 17.97 -33.85
N ARG A 43 15.06 17.73 -35.15
CA ARG A 43 15.04 16.41 -35.78
C ARG A 43 16.51 15.94 -35.83
N ARG A 44 16.74 14.69 -35.41
CA ARG A 44 17.98 13.88 -35.53
C ARG A 44 19.09 14.14 -34.49
N LEU A 45 19.03 13.39 -33.40
CA LEU A 45 20.19 12.77 -32.74
C LEU A 45 19.83 11.32 -32.40
N ARG A 46 20.62 10.36 -32.89
CA ARG A 46 20.54 8.93 -32.50
C ARG A 46 21.12 8.76 -31.09
N PRO A 47 20.62 7.84 -30.24
CA PRO A 47 21.17 7.63 -28.91
C PRO A 47 22.54 6.95 -28.94
N VAL A 48 23.35 7.31 -27.96
CA VAL A 48 24.62 6.71 -27.57
C VAL A 48 24.37 5.30 -27.03
N CYS A 49 24.26 4.29 -27.89
CA CYS A 49 24.13 2.88 -27.49
C CYS A 49 25.15 1.93 -28.14
N ASP A 50 26.03 2.39 -29.04
CA ASP A 50 26.91 1.49 -29.82
C ASP A 50 28.37 1.39 -29.31
N VAL A 51 28.66 1.67 -28.02
CA VAL A 51 30.05 1.61 -27.49
C VAL A 51 30.30 0.44 -26.53
N TYR A 52 29.30 -0.38 -26.19
CA TYR A 52 29.47 -1.49 -25.24
C TYR A 52 29.46 -2.90 -25.86
N ALA A 53 29.89 -3.06 -27.12
CA ALA A 53 29.82 -4.33 -27.83
C ALA A 53 31.17 -5.02 -28.11
N SER A 54 32.30 -4.60 -27.54
CA SER A 54 33.59 -5.25 -27.86
C SER A 54 34.68 -5.11 -26.80
N VAL A 55 34.44 -5.54 -25.57
CA VAL A 55 35.51 -5.77 -24.59
C VAL A 55 35.52 -7.25 -24.24
N SER A 56 36.66 -7.91 -24.41
CA SER A 56 36.81 -9.33 -24.09
C SER A 56 37.01 -9.54 -22.59
N ASP A 57 36.57 -10.68 -22.05
CA ASP A 57 36.70 -11.02 -20.62
C ASP A 57 38.16 -10.95 -20.11
N ARG A 58 39.13 -11.10 -21.02
CA ARG A 58 40.56 -10.96 -20.75
C ARG A 58 40.99 -9.52 -20.47
N GLU A 59 40.44 -8.54 -21.19
CA GLU A 59 40.76 -7.12 -21.00
C GLU A 59 40.16 -6.59 -19.68
N VAL A 60 39.03 -7.15 -19.24
CA VAL A 60 38.43 -6.85 -17.93
C VAL A 60 39.25 -7.45 -16.79
N ALA A 61 39.77 -8.67 -16.96
CA ALA A 61 40.63 -9.33 -15.97
C ALA A 61 42.00 -8.63 -15.80
N GLU A 62 42.62 -8.18 -16.90
CA GLU A 62 43.87 -7.40 -16.87
C GLU A 62 43.67 -6.03 -16.19
N LEU A 63 42.52 -5.36 -16.42
CA LEU A 63 42.17 -4.09 -15.77
C LEU A 63 41.95 -4.20 -14.25
N LEU A 64 41.46 -5.37 -13.79
CA LEU A 64 41.23 -5.63 -12.37
C LEU A 64 42.52 -6.02 -11.64
N CYS A 65 43.48 -6.65 -12.33
CA CYS A 65 44.79 -6.98 -11.76
C CYS A 65 45.70 -5.75 -11.59
N ASP A 66 45.63 -4.76 -12.50
CA ASP A 66 46.38 -3.50 -12.38
C ASP A 66 45.88 -2.60 -11.22
N ALA A 67 44.69 -2.87 -10.68
CA ALA A 67 44.07 -2.07 -9.62
C ALA A 67 44.36 -2.56 -8.18
N SER A 68 44.89 -3.77 -8.01
CA SER A 68 45.33 -4.29 -6.71
C SER A 68 46.85 -4.29 -6.64
N ALA A 69 47.43 -3.52 -5.72
CA ALA A 69 48.88 -3.37 -5.57
C ALA A 69 49.62 -4.59 -4.99
N ASP A 70 49.13 -5.82 -5.21
CA ASP A 70 49.78 -7.05 -4.76
C ASP A 70 49.81 -8.09 -5.91
N ASP A 71 50.99 -8.69 -6.13
CA ASP A 71 51.30 -9.68 -7.17
C ASP A 71 50.26 -10.81 -7.20
N CYS A 72 49.36 -10.78 -8.18
CA CYS A 72 48.33 -11.80 -8.38
C CYS A 72 48.69 -12.65 -9.61
N ASP A 73 49.12 -13.90 -9.38
CA ASP A 73 49.50 -14.83 -10.44
C ASP A 73 48.24 -15.41 -11.12
N VAL A 74 48.04 -15.05 -12.38
CA VAL A 74 46.84 -15.33 -13.19
C VAL A 74 46.59 -16.84 -13.36
N ALA A 75 47.62 -17.69 -13.17
CA ALA A 75 47.49 -19.14 -13.27
C ALA A 75 46.77 -19.79 -12.06
N GLU A 76 46.74 -19.15 -10.89
CA GLU A 76 46.14 -19.73 -9.67
C GLU A 76 44.60 -19.52 -9.60
N LEU A 77 44.07 -18.58 -10.37
CA LEU A 77 42.64 -18.28 -10.47
C LEU A 77 41.84 -19.31 -11.30
N GLU A 78 42.51 -20.11 -12.15
CA GLU A 78 41.83 -21.10 -13.00
C GLU A 78 41.49 -22.43 -12.28
N GLN A 79 42.06 -22.71 -11.09
CA GLN A 79 42.00 -24.06 -10.48
C GLN A 79 41.20 -24.18 -9.16
N ARG A 80 40.50 -23.14 -8.69
CA ARG A 80 39.65 -23.22 -7.49
C ARG A 80 38.16 -23.13 -7.84
N PRO A 81 37.30 -24.08 -7.40
CA PRO A 81 35.85 -23.89 -7.50
C PRO A 81 35.41 -22.85 -6.47
N MET A 82 35.26 -21.59 -6.90
CA MET A 82 34.64 -20.54 -6.09
C MET A 82 33.19 -20.90 -5.79
N ARG A 83 32.90 -21.18 -4.51
CA ARG A 83 31.54 -21.03 -3.97
C ARG A 83 31.28 -19.53 -3.81
N LEU A 84 30.58 -18.95 -4.76
CA LEU A 84 29.99 -17.62 -4.62
C LEU A 84 28.84 -17.67 -3.61
N PRO A 85 28.65 -16.63 -2.77
CA PRO A 85 27.43 -16.45 -2.00
C PRO A 85 26.22 -16.33 -2.96
N PRO A 86 25.01 -16.74 -2.55
CA PRO A 86 23.88 -16.80 -3.46
C PRO A 86 23.53 -15.42 -4.02
N PRO A 87 23.24 -15.30 -5.32
CA PRO A 87 22.69 -14.07 -5.90
C PRO A 87 21.31 -13.81 -5.30
N ARG A 88 21.09 -12.59 -4.79
CA ARG A 88 19.76 -12.04 -4.49
C ARG A 88 19.02 -11.78 -5.81
N THR A 89 18.55 -12.85 -6.43
CA THR A 89 17.44 -12.93 -7.40
C THR A 89 17.31 -14.41 -7.78
N PRO A 90 16.16 -15.07 -7.62
CA PRO A 90 15.98 -16.41 -8.16
C PRO A 90 15.84 -16.32 -9.67
N THR A 91 16.95 -16.55 -10.39
CA THR A 91 16.91 -17.04 -11.77
C THR A 91 17.72 -18.33 -11.86
N ARG A 92 17.03 -19.47 -11.78
CA ARG A 92 17.41 -20.78 -12.36
C ARG A 92 16.18 -21.69 -12.23
N ALA A 93 15.47 -22.05 -13.30
CA ALA A 93 15.95 -22.45 -14.61
C ALA A 93 15.15 -21.83 -15.78
N GLY A 94 15.87 -21.39 -16.81
CA GLY A 94 15.43 -21.58 -18.21
C GLY A 94 14.59 -20.50 -18.90
N TYR A 95 14.35 -19.32 -18.33
CA TYR A 95 13.77 -18.20 -19.09
C TYR A 95 14.43 -16.89 -18.69
N VAL A 96 15.44 -16.47 -19.46
CA VAL A 96 15.73 -15.04 -19.63
C VAL A 96 14.94 -14.66 -20.86
N ALA A 97 13.82 -13.96 -20.70
CA ALA A 97 13.20 -13.31 -21.83
C ALA A 97 14.18 -12.24 -22.31
N ASP A 98 14.92 -12.55 -23.37
CA ASP A 98 15.64 -11.54 -24.14
C ASP A 98 14.58 -10.56 -24.68
N PRO A 99 14.60 -9.28 -24.25
CA PRO A 99 13.63 -8.29 -24.73
C PRO A 99 13.72 -8.07 -26.25
N SER A 100 14.81 -8.50 -26.88
CA SER A 100 15.01 -8.45 -28.33
C SER A 100 14.45 -9.67 -29.09
N LEU A 101 14.04 -10.74 -28.38
CA LEU A 101 13.38 -11.92 -28.96
C LEU A 101 11.84 -11.83 -28.97
N VAL A 102 11.23 -10.80 -28.38
CA VAL A 102 9.78 -10.56 -28.45
C VAL A 102 9.45 -9.90 -29.80
N SER A 103 9.33 -10.70 -30.86
CA SER A 103 9.01 -10.21 -32.22
C SER A 103 7.52 -9.90 -32.43
N TRP A 104 6.70 -9.92 -31.38
CA TRP A 104 5.28 -9.60 -31.44
C TRP A 104 5.04 -8.21 -30.84
N ALA A 105 4.13 -7.43 -31.46
CA ALA A 105 3.79 -6.08 -30.99
C ALA A 105 3.58 -6.08 -29.47
N PRO A 106 4.15 -5.10 -28.72
CA PRO A 106 4.23 -5.20 -27.27
C PRO A 106 2.82 -5.26 -26.69
N PHE A 107 2.46 -6.41 -26.12
CA PHE A 107 1.24 -6.56 -25.34
C PHE A 107 1.29 -5.56 -24.18
N THR A 108 0.34 -4.62 -24.12
CA THR A 108 0.28 -3.61 -23.06
C THR A 108 -0.51 -4.16 -21.88
N TYR A 109 0.20 -4.57 -20.84
CA TYR A 109 -0.41 -4.93 -19.56
C TYR A 109 -0.73 -3.67 -18.76
N ALA A 110 -1.98 -3.50 -18.37
CA ALA A 110 -2.40 -2.42 -17.50
C ALA A 110 -2.22 -2.81 -16.03
N GLU A 111 -1.67 -1.92 -15.20
CA GLU A 111 -1.54 -2.16 -13.76
C GLU A 111 -2.90 -2.40 -13.09
N PRO A 112 -2.94 -3.11 -11.94
CA PRO A 112 -4.19 -3.41 -11.22
C PRO A 112 -5.06 -2.17 -10.94
N TYR A 113 -4.44 -1.02 -10.68
CA TYR A 113 -5.15 0.24 -10.50
C TYR A 113 -5.85 0.72 -11.78
N VAL A 114 -5.14 0.73 -12.92
CA VAL A 114 -5.68 1.19 -14.21
C VAL A 114 -6.91 0.36 -14.61
N ARG A 115 -6.90 -0.95 -14.33
CA ARG A 115 -8.06 -1.85 -14.54
C ARG A 115 -9.28 -1.43 -13.73
N ARG A 116 -9.10 -1.19 -12.43
CA ARG A 116 -10.18 -0.75 -11.51
C ARG A 116 -10.71 0.63 -11.91
N SER A 117 -9.81 1.53 -12.27
CA SER A 117 -10.17 2.87 -12.76
C SER A 117 -10.99 2.79 -14.05
N ALA A 118 -10.57 1.98 -15.02
CA ALA A 118 -11.28 1.80 -16.28
C ALA A 118 -12.70 1.24 -16.08
N ALA A 119 -12.88 0.28 -15.17
CA ALA A 119 -14.21 -0.28 -14.86
C ALA A 119 -15.15 0.75 -14.22
N ARG A 120 -14.66 1.48 -13.21
CA ARG A 120 -15.40 2.56 -12.55
C ARG A 120 -15.70 3.70 -13.50
N GLU A 121 -14.74 4.10 -14.31
CA GLU A 121 -14.90 5.15 -15.31
C GLU A 121 -15.97 4.74 -16.32
N TYR A 122 -15.90 3.53 -16.88
CA TYR A 122 -16.92 3.02 -17.80
C TYR A 122 -18.32 3.03 -17.17
N ALA A 123 -18.47 2.56 -15.93
CA ALA A 123 -19.73 2.62 -15.22
C ALA A 123 -20.24 4.05 -15.06
N ARG A 124 -19.36 4.98 -14.63
CA ARG A 124 -19.69 6.38 -14.35
C ARG A 124 -19.96 7.20 -15.61
N THR A 125 -19.23 6.98 -16.71
CA THR A 125 -19.32 7.82 -17.91
C THR A 125 -20.27 7.26 -18.96
N THR A 126 -20.53 5.96 -18.92
CA THR A 126 -21.29 5.24 -19.94
C THR A 126 -22.56 4.64 -19.37
N LEU A 127 -22.47 3.78 -18.34
CA LEU A 127 -23.64 3.06 -17.82
C LEU A 127 -24.59 3.96 -17.02
N SER A 128 -24.06 4.94 -16.27
CA SER A 128 -24.86 5.90 -15.49
C SER A 128 -25.82 6.77 -16.32
N LYS A 129 -25.56 6.89 -17.63
CA LYS A 129 -26.38 7.65 -18.58
C LYS A 129 -27.52 6.82 -19.17
N LEU A 130 -27.58 5.53 -18.84
CA LEU A 130 -28.62 4.61 -19.29
C LEU A 130 -29.71 4.48 -18.22
N PRO A 131 -30.92 4.05 -18.62
CA PRO A 131 -31.91 3.56 -17.67
C PRO A 131 -31.32 2.42 -16.80
N PRO A 132 -31.88 2.17 -15.60
CA PRO A 132 -31.42 1.07 -14.75
C PRO A 132 -31.43 -0.26 -15.52
N LEU A 133 -30.26 -0.87 -15.67
CA LEU A 133 -30.11 -2.08 -16.46
C LEU A 133 -30.55 -3.31 -15.65
N PRO A 134 -31.26 -4.27 -16.27
CA PRO A 134 -31.64 -5.51 -15.60
C PRO A 134 -30.40 -6.32 -15.22
N PRO A 135 -30.46 -7.14 -14.15
CA PRO A 135 -29.39 -8.07 -13.80
C PRO A 135 -28.97 -8.92 -14.99
N LEU A 136 -27.66 -8.92 -15.29
CA LEU A 136 -27.07 -9.64 -16.41
C LEU A 136 -26.54 -11.00 -15.98
N ARG A 137 -26.70 -11.98 -16.86
CA ARG A 137 -26.18 -13.35 -16.74
C ARG A 137 -25.22 -13.60 -17.87
N VAL A 138 -23.93 -13.65 -17.57
CA VAL A 138 -22.87 -13.66 -18.57
C VAL A 138 -22.01 -14.90 -18.41
N VAL A 139 -21.70 -15.54 -19.52
CA VAL A 139 -20.68 -16.59 -19.59
C VAL A 139 -19.42 -16.01 -20.22
N LEU A 140 -18.29 -16.08 -19.51
CA LEU A 140 -16.98 -15.68 -20.00
C LEU A 140 -16.11 -16.92 -20.29
N MET A 141 -15.97 -17.24 -21.58
CA MET A 141 -15.20 -18.35 -22.11
C MET A 141 -13.85 -17.90 -22.67
N GLY A 142 -12.96 -18.86 -22.86
CA GLY A 142 -11.64 -18.66 -23.45
C GLY A 142 -10.62 -19.66 -22.95
N GLY A 143 -9.53 -19.80 -23.69
CA GLY A 143 -8.42 -20.68 -23.34
C GLY A 143 -7.79 -20.33 -21.98
N VAL A 144 -7.01 -21.27 -21.44
CA VAL A 144 -6.19 -21.00 -20.26
C VAL A 144 -5.29 -19.80 -20.52
N ALA A 145 -5.19 -18.89 -19.54
CA ALA A 145 -4.44 -17.63 -19.65
C ALA A 145 -4.85 -16.68 -20.80
N ALA A 146 -6.08 -16.79 -21.34
CA ALA A 146 -6.61 -15.81 -22.30
C ALA A 146 -6.96 -14.41 -21.72
N GLY A 147 -6.66 -14.16 -20.43
CA GLY A 147 -6.96 -12.89 -19.75
C GLY A 147 -8.33 -12.81 -19.08
N LYS A 148 -9.09 -13.91 -19.01
CA LYS A 148 -10.40 -13.96 -18.33
C LYS A 148 -10.35 -13.48 -16.87
N GLY A 149 -9.35 -13.93 -16.11
CA GLY A 149 -9.16 -13.52 -14.71
C GLY A 149 -8.84 -12.04 -14.53
N THR A 150 -8.42 -11.34 -15.60
CA THR A 150 -8.31 -9.87 -15.62
C THR A 150 -9.66 -9.23 -15.95
N ILE A 151 -10.32 -9.71 -17.01
CA ILE A 151 -11.51 -9.08 -17.58
C ILE A 151 -12.75 -9.28 -16.72
N ALA A 152 -12.94 -10.48 -16.15
CA ALA A 152 -14.11 -10.81 -15.33
C ALA A 152 -14.29 -9.87 -14.11
N PRO A 153 -13.25 -9.56 -13.30
CA PRO A 153 -13.37 -8.59 -12.22
C PRO A 153 -13.79 -7.18 -12.68
N MET A 154 -13.23 -6.69 -13.79
CA MET A 154 -13.59 -5.37 -14.32
C MET A 154 -15.06 -5.32 -14.78
N LEU A 155 -15.54 -6.38 -15.45
CA LEU A 155 -16.95 -6.49 -15.85
C LEU A 155 -17.88 -6.65 -14.65
N SER A 156 -17.49 -7.44 -13.65
CA SER A 156 -18.22 -7.61 -12.40
C SER A 156 -18.42 -6.28 -11.69
N GLN A 157 -17.38 -5.46 -11.61
CA GLN A 157 -17.46 -4.12 -11.04
C GLN A 157 -18.33 -3.18 -11.88
N ALA A 158 -18.13 -3.14 -13.20
CA ALA A 158 -18.86 -2.22 -14.07
C ALA A 158 -20.36 -2.50 -14.12
N PHE A 159 -20.76 -3.78 -14.21
CA PHE A 159 -22.16 -4.20 -14.36
C PHE A 159 -22.81 -4.66 -13.05
N ARG A 160 -22.09 -4.60 -11.92
CA ARG A 160 -22.56 -5.04 -10.60
C ARG A 160 -23.07 -6.50 -10.56
N VAL A 161 -22.50 -7.36 -11.40
CA VAL A 161 -22.81 -8.79 -11.44
C VAL A 161 -21.83 -9.59 -10.60
N ARG A 162 -22.25 -10.73 -10.02
CA ARG A 162 -21.36 -11.56 -9.22
C ARG A 162 -20.45 -12.43 -10.09
N CYS A 163 -19.14 -12.21 -10.03
CA CYS A 163 -18.18 -13.09 -10.70
C CYS A 163 -18.02 -14.43 -9.95
N ILE A 164 -18.24 -15.54 -10.66
CA ILE A 164 -18.16 -16.90 -10.14
C ILE A 164 -17.18 -17.69 -11.01
N GLY A 165 -15.98 -17.93 -10.49
CA GLY A 165 -14.99 -18.79 -11.13
C GLY A 165 -15.07 -20.22 -10.59
N VAL A 166 -15.38 -21.20 -11.44
CA VAL A 166 -15.47 -22.62 -11.03
C VAL A 166 -14.16 -23.09 -10.41
N GLY A 167 -13.02 -22.71 -10.99
CA GLY A 167 -11.71 -23.06 -10.44
C GLY A 167 -11.45 -22.46 -9.06
N GLU A 168 -12.02 -21.29 -8.76
CA GLU A 168 -11.86 -20.66 -7.44
C GLU A 168 -12.78 -21.28 -6.39
N LEU A 169 -14.02 -21.63 -6.76
CA LEU A 169 -14.92 -22.40 -5.88
C LEU A 169 -14.23 -23.70 -5.43
N LEU A 170 -13.65 -24.44 -6.38
CA LEU A 170 -12.95 -25.69 -6.11
C LEU A 170 -11.70 -25.51 -5.24
N ARG A 171 -10.87 -24.49 -5.52
CA ARG A 171 -9.73 -24.18 -4.67
C ARG A 171 -10.15 -23.75 -3.25
N GLY A 172 -11.27 -23.05 -3.12
CA GLY A 172 -11.89 -22.74 -1.83
C GLY A 172 -12.27 -24.01 -1.06
N GLU A 173 -12.88 -24.99 -1.73
CA GLU A 173 -13.18 -26.31 -1.16
C GLU A 173 -11.91 -27.05 -0.70
N THR A 174 -10.82 -26.98 -1.48
CA THR A 174 -9.52 -27.56 -1.11
C THR A 174 -8.93 -26.88 0.13
N ARG A 175 -8.93 -25.54 0.19
CA ARG A 175 -8.45 -24.78 1.37
C ARG A 175 -9.26 -25.10 2.62
N ALA A 176 -10.57 -25.26 2.47
CA ALA A 176 -11.49 -25.68 3.55
C ALA A 176 -11.39 -27.17 3.89
N ARG A 177 -10.49 -27.93 3.24
CA ARG A 177 -10.27 -29.37 3.43
C ARG A 177 -11.53 -30.23 3.28
N ARG A 178 -12.47 -29.82 2.42
CA ARG A 178 -13.66 -30.62 2.12
C ARG A 178 -13.29 -31.79 1.20
N ALA A 179 -13.91 -32.95 1.40
CA ALA A 179 -13.58 -34.18 0.66
C ALA A 179 -13.63 -33.97 -0.87
N ARG A 180 -14.69 -33.32 -1.36
CA ARG A 180 -14.86 -32.98 -2.79
C ARG A 180 -13.76 -32.06 -3.33
N GLY A 181 -13.23 -31.14 -2.51
CA GLY A 181 -12.14 -30.25 -2.89
C GLY A 181 -10.78 -30.93 -2.94
N VAL A 182 -10.53 -31.91 -2.07
CA VAL A 182 -9.29 -32.71 -2.06
C VAL A 182 -9.24 -33.63 -3.29
N GLU A 183 -10.35 -34.29 -3.61
CA GLU A 183 -10.47 -35.13 -4.81
C GLU A 183 -10.26 -34.31 -6.09
N ALA A 184 -10.93 -33.16 -6.19
CA ALA A 184 -10.82 -32.29 -7.35
C ALA A 184 -9.41 -31.73 -7.56
N SER A 185 -8.65 -31.48 -6.47
CA SER A 185 -7.29 -30.93 -6.55
C SER A 185 -6.34 -31.82 -7.34
N HIS A 186 -6.43 -33.15 -7.20
CA HIS A 186 -5.57 -34.08 -7.95
C HIS A 186 -5.86 -34.07 -9.44
N VAL A 187 -7.14 -34.05 -9.83
CA VAL A 187 -7.58 -33.99 -11.22
C VAL A 187 -7.16 -32.65 -11.87
N MET A 188 -7.32 -31.55 -11.13
CA MET A 188 -6.91 -30.22 -11.58
C MET A 188 -5.40 -30.11 -11.81
N ALA A 189 -4.58 -30.67 -10.91
CA ALA A 189 -3.12 -30.69 -11.03
C ALA A 189 -2.63 -31.46 -12.27
N ALA A 190 -3.35 -32.52 -12.68
CA ALA A 190 -3.05 -33.28 -13.89
C ALA A 190 -3.48 -32.57 -15.20
N GLY A 191 -4.12 -31.40 -15.09
CA GLY A 191 -4.66 -30.65 -16.22
C GLY A 191 -5.91 -31.28 -16.85
N VAL A 192 -6.56 -32.21 -16.15
CA VAL A 192 -7.73 -32.95 -16.64
C VAL A 192 -9.02 -32.23 -16.26
N LEU A 193 -10.06 -32.35 -17.09
CA LEU A 193 -11.39 -31.83 -16.78
C LEU A 193 -12.03 -32.63 -15.64
N LEU A 194 -12.67 -31.93 -14.71
CA LEU A 194 -13.47 -32.55 -13.67
C LEU A 194 -14.77 -33.12 -14.25
N PRO A 195 -15.38 -34.14 -13.60
CA PRO A 195 -16.70 -34.64 -13.98
C PRO A 195 -17.75 -33.53 -14.02
N ASP A 196 -18.60 -33.55 -15.05
CA ASP A 196 -19.61 -32.51 -15.29
C ASP A 196 -20.61 -32.42 -14.14
N GLU A 197 -21.01 -33.57 -13.57
CA GLU A 197 -21.95 -33.64 -12.45
C GLU A 197 -21.44 -32.89 -11.22
N LEU A 198 -20.14 -33.03 -10.90
CA LEU A 198 -19.53 -32.35 -9.77
C LEU A 198 -19.52 -30.83 -9.95
N VAL A 199 -19.17 -30.37 -11.16
CA VAL A 199 -19.09 -28.95 -11.51
C VAL A 199 -20.49 -28.32 -11.53
N LEU A 200 -21.47 -28.98 -12.14
CA LEU A 200 -22.86 -28.54 -12.18
C LEU A 200 -23.43 -28.45 -10.77
N GLN A 201 -23.20 -29.45 -9.92
CA GLN A 201 -23.67 -29.39 -8.53
C GLN A 201 -23.12 -28.16 -7.78
N LEU A 202 -21.80 -27.90 -7.86
CA LEU A 202 -21.16 -26.74 -7.22
C LEU A 202 -21.74 -25.41 -7.73
N LEU A 203 -21.92 -25.28 -9.03
CA LEU A 203 -22.49 -24.09 -9.62
C LEU A 203 -23.96 -23.91 -9.24
N GLY A 204 -24.72 -25.00 -9.15
CA GLY A 204 -26.15 -24.97 -8.80
C GLY A 204 -26.34 -24.48 -7.36
N GLU A 205 -25.49 -24.92 -6.44
CA GLU A 205 -25.45 -24.43 -5.05
C GLU A 205 -25.16 -22.92 -5.00
N ARG A 206 -24.28 -22.41 -5.87
CA ARG A 206 -23.87 -20.99 -5.88
C ARG A 206 -24.84 -20.06 -6.61
N LEU A 207 -25.54 -20.56 -7.61
CA LEU A 207 -26.48 -19.84 -8.48
C LEU A 207 -27.95 -19.98 -8.05
N GLY A 208 -28.23 -20.89 -7.10
CA GLY A 208 -29.57 -21.21 -6.64
C GLY A 208 -30.34 -20.02 -6.07
N GLY A 209 -31.67 -20.17 -6.01
CA GLY A 209 -32.59 -19.15 -5.52
C GLY A 209 -32.28 -18.74 -4.09
N GLY A 210 -32.27 -17.42 -3.84
CA GLY A 210 -31.96 -16.84 -2.52
C GLY A 210 -30.50 -16.42 -2.36
N THR A 211 -29.63 -16.68 -3.33
CA THR A 211 -28.24 -16.17 -3.33
C THR A 211 -28.15 -14.74 -3.87
N ASP A 212 -27.07 -14.03 -3.54
CA ASP A 212 -26.68 -12.75 -4.14
C ASP A 212 -26.61 -12.84 -5.69
N ALA A 213 -26.06 -13.92 -6.22
CA ALA A 213 -25.91 -14.15 -7.65
C ALA A 213 -27.27 -14.30 -8.36
N SER A 214 -28.25 -14.94 -7.71
CA SER A 214 -29.60 -15.06 -8.25
C SER A 214 -30.32 -13.69 -8.35
N ARG A 215 -29.97 -12.74 -7.47
CA ARG A 215 -30.58 -11.40 -7.40
C ARG A 215 -29.86 -10.36 -8.26
N ASN A 216 -28.53 -10.31 -8.18
CA ASN A 216 -27.71 -9.26 -8.80
C ASN A 216 -27.21 -9.66 -10.20
N GLY A 217 -27.53 -10.87 -10.65
CA GLY A 217 -26.95 -11.45 -11.84
C GLY A 217 -25.55 -11.99 -11.59
N TRP A 218 -24.98 -12.64 -12.59
CA TRP A 218 -23.75 -13.40 -12.45
C TRP A 218 -22.90 -13.38 -13.71
N LEU A 219 -21.60 -13.58 -13.52
CA LEU A 219 -20.61 -13.79 -14.57
C LEU A 219 -19.87 -15.10 -14.27
N LEU A 220 -20.01 -16.11 -15.12
CA LEU A 220 -19.28 -17.37 -14.99
C LEU A 220 -17.93 -17.28 -15.68
N ASP A 221 -16.84 -17.41 -14.91
CA ASP A 221 -15.46 -17.47 -15.44
C ASP A 221 -14.99 -18.91 -15.57
N GLY A 222 -14.70 -19.32 -16.80
CA GLY A 222 -14.07 -20.61 -17.09
C GLY A 222 -15.02 -21.81 -17.08
N PHE A 223 -16.31 -21.55 -17.29
CA PHE A 223 -17.39 -22.51 -17.51
C PHE A 223 -18.32 -21.98 -18.61
N PRO A 224 -18.86 -22.82 -19.51
CA PRO A 224 -18.67 -24.27 -19.64
C PRO A 224 -17.32 -24.63 -20.30
N ARG A 225 -16.90 -25.90 -20.14
CA ARG A 225 -15.71 -26.50 -20.76
C ARG A 225 -16.01 -27.73 -21.61
N THR A 226 -17.20 -28.31 -21.48
CA THR A 226 -17.70 -29.43 -22.28
C THR A 226 -19.02 -29.03 -22.96
N THR A 227 -19.39 -29.75 -24.02
CA THR A 227 -20.69 -29.57 -24.69
C THR A 227 -21.84 -29.86 -23.74
N SER A 228 -21.76 -30.92 -22.93
CA SER A 228 -22.81 -31.28 -21.97
C SER A 228 -23.05 -30.19 -20.92
N GLN A 229 -21.99 -29.51 -20.46
CA GLN A 229 -22.12 -28.35 -19.57
C GLN A 229 -22.82 -27.16 -20.26
N ALA A 230 -22.55 -26.93 -21.55
CA ALA A 230 -23.22 -25.89 -22.33
C ALA A 230 -24.69 -26.22 -22.57
N GLU A 231 -25.00 -27.48 -22.90
CA GLU A 231 -26.37 -27.99 -23.06
C GLU A 231 -27.16 -27.85 -21.77
N ALA A 232 -26.53 -28.10 -20.61
CA ALA A 232 -27.15 -27.85 -19.32
C ALA A 232 -27.54 -26.37 -19.16
N LEU A 233 -26.69 -25.40 -19.51
CA LEU A 233 -27.03 -23.97 -19.36
C LEU A 233 -28.19 -23.49 -20.25
N VAL A 234 -28.50 -24.20 -21.34
CA VAL A 234 -29.55 -23.80 -22.28
C VAL A 234 -30.86 -24.55 -22.10
N GLY A 235 -30.91 -25.58 -21.25
CA GLY A 235 -32.10 -26.44 -21.09
C GLY A 235 -32.18 -27.23 -19.78
N GLY A 236 -33.18 -28.10 -19.67
CA GLY A 236 -33.38 -28.97 -18.51
C GLY A 236 -33.70 -28.22 -17.21
N SER A 237 -33.19 -28.73 -16.07
CA SER A 237 -33.37 -28.13 -14.74
C SER A 237 -32.66 -26.78 -14.54
N TRP A 238 -31.90 -26.35 -15.55
CA TRP A 238 -31.10 -25.13 -15.54
C TRP A 238 -31.65 -24.05 -16.49
N ALA A 239 -32.81 -24.28 -17.11
CA ALA A 239 -33.41 -23.33 -18.06
C ALA A 239 -33.62 -21.93 -17.45
N GLU A 240 -33.91 -21.83 -16.15
CA GLU A 240 -34.04 -20.56 -15.42
C GLU A 240 -32.71 -19.82 -15.24
N LEU A 241 -31.58 -20.50 -15.43
CA LEU A 241 -30.21 -19.99 -15.36
C LEU A 241 -29.61 -19.80 -16.77
N ARG A 242 -30.45 -19.68 -17.80
CA ARG A 242 -29.98 -19.37 -19.17
C ARG A 242 -29.23 -18.03 -19.20
N PRO A 243 -28.04 -17.96 -19.83
CA PRO A 243 -27.28 -16.73 -19.93
C PRO A 243 -27.88 -15.75 -20.94
N ASP A 244 -27.73 -14.46 -20.66
CA ASP A 244 -28.09 -13.35 -21.55
C ASP A 244 -27.04 -13.14 -22.64
N ALA A 245 -25.77 -13.41 -22.34
CA ALA A 245 -24.66 -13.25 -23.26
C ALA A 245 -23.53 -14.25 -23.02
N VAL A 246 -22.82 -14.56 -24.10
CA VAL A 246 -21.59 -15.36 -24.08
C VAL A 246 -20.46 -14.55 -24.69
N VAL A 247 -19.36 -14.44 -23.95
CA VAL A 247 -18.15 -13.73 -24.35
C VAL A 247 -17.03 -14.75 -24.49
N LEU A 248 -16.45 -14.87 -25.67
CA LEU A 248 -15.27 -15.71 -25.92
C LEU A 248 -14.04 -14.82 -26.07
N VAL A 249 -13.13 -14.87 -25.09
CA VAL A 249 -11.85 -14.16 -25.16
C VAL A 249 -10.77 -15.09 -25.70
N GLU A 250 -10.13 -14.68 -26.78
CA GLU A 250 -9.11 -15.44 -27.48
C GLU A 250 -7.74 -14.79 -27.29
N ARG A 251 -6.71 -15.63 -27.19
CA ARG A 251 -5.31 -15.20 -27.11
C ARG A 251 -4.45 -16.25 -27.80
N PRO A 252 -3.41 -15.87 -28.57
CA PRO A 252 -2.48 -16.82 -29.17
C PRO A 252 -1.87 -17.77 -28.13
N ASP A 253 -1.75 -19.06 -28.47
CA ASP A 253 -1.21 -20.10 -27.57
C ASP A 253 0.16 -19.74 -26.99
N GLU A 254 1.02 -19.12 -27.80
CA GLU A 254 2.38 -18.75 -27.37
C GLU A 254 2.34 -17.73 -26.24
N LEU A 255 1.52 -16.68 -26.39
CA LEU A 255 1.31 -15.68 -25.35
C LEU A 255 0.60 -16.28 -24.14
N ALA A 256 -0.43 -17.11 -24.35
CA ALA A 256 -1.10 -17.84 -23.27
C ALA A 256 -0.13 -18.73 -22.48
N ARG A 257 0.88 -19.34 -23.14
CA ARG A 257 1.88 -20.16 -22.47
C ARG A 257 2.77 -19.34 -21.57
N GLU A 258 3.28 -18.23 -22.10
CA GLU A 258 4.11 -17.30 -21.36
C GLU A 258 3.40 -16.82 -20.08
N PHE A 259 2.16 -16.33 -20.22
CA PHE A 259 1.37 -15.88 -19.07
C PHE A 259 1.03 -17.01 -18.07
N ALA A 260 0.77 -18.23 -18.55
CA ALA A 260 0.41 -19.34 -17.67
C ALA A 260 1.62 -19.87 -16.88
N LEU A 261 2.78 -19.99 -17.51
CA LEU A 261 4.00 -20.48 -16.87
C LEU A 261 4.66 -19.41 -15.98
N GLY A 262 4.43 -18.14 -16.27
CA GLY A 262 4.97 -17.01 -15.51
C GLY A 262 4.09 -16.50 -14.38
N ARG A 263 2.88 -17.04 -14.16
CA ARG A 263 2.01 -16.56 -13.08
C ARG A 263 2.25 -17.26 -11.74
N CYS A 264 2.22 -16.47 -10.68
CA CYS A 264 2.24 -16.92 -9.30
C CYS A 264 0.98 -16.41 -8.58
N CYS A 265 0.74 -16.88 -7.37
CA CYS A 265 -0.33 -16.35 -6.54
C CYS A 265 0.12 -16.12 -5.11
N ASP A 266 -0.47 -15.11 -4.47
CA ASP A 266 -0.32 -14.93 -3.03
C ASP A 266 -1.02 -16.09 -2.29
N SER A 267 -0.27 -16.80 -1.45
CA SER A 267 -0.78 -17.92 -0.65
C SER A 267 -1.85 -17.53 0.36
N ALA A 268 -1.87 -16.26 0.82
CA ALA A 268 -2.85 -15.76 1.78
C ALA A 268 -4.17 -15.34 1.10
N THR A 269 -4.10 -14.58 0.00
CA THR A 269 -5.29 -13.99 -0.64
C THR A 269 -5.78 -14.78 -1.86
N GLY A 270 -4.93 -15.64 -2.45
CA GLY A 270 -5.22 -16.33 -3.71
C GLY A 270 -5.10 -15.43 -4.96
N GLN A 271 -4.75 -14.15 -4.80
CA GLN A 271 -4.60 -13.20 -5.90
C GLN A 271 -3.46 -13.62 -6.84
N THR A 272 -3.67 -13.47 -8.15
CA THR A 272 -2.70 -13.88 -9.18
C THR A 272 -1.79 -12.71 -9.56
N TYR A 273 -0.49 -12.98 -9.67
CA TYR A 273 0.57 -12.07 -10.08
C TYR A 273 1.39 -12.69 -11.20
N HIS A 274 2.23 -11.88 -11.84
CA HIS A 274 3.17 -12.30 -12.88
C HIS A 274 4.42 -11.44 -12.77
N PRO A 275 5.64 -11.98 -12.55
CA PRO A 275 6.82 -11.18 -12.25
C PRO A 275 7.14 -10.08 -13.27
N VAL A 276 6.89 -10.35 -14.56
CA VAL A 276 7.09 -9.38 -15.64
C VAL A 276 5.88 -8.48 -15.85
N TYR A 277 4.71 -9.07 -16.10
CA TYR A 277 3.54 -8.31 -16.53
C TYR A 277 2.70 -7.75 -15.39
N ALA A 278 2.67 -8.40 -14.23
CA ALA A 278 1.81 -8.06 -13.10
C ALA A 278 2.60 -8.25 -11.78
N PRO A 279 3.70 -7.51 -11.60
CA PRO A 279 4.61 -7.76 -10.50
C PRO A 279 3.85 -7.64 -9.18
N ALA A 280 4.17 -8.55 -8.28
CA ALA A 280 3.65 -8.54 -6.94
C ALA A 280 4.35 -7.43 -6.14
N PRO A 281 3.65 -6.74 -5.22
CA PRO A 281 4.30 -5.88 -4.23
C PRO A 281 5.44 -6.60 -3.49
N ALA A 282 6.48 -5.87 -3.12
CA ALA A 282 7.73 -6.45 -2.59
C ALA A 282 7.49 -7.30 -1.32
N GLU A 283 6.51 -6.90 -0.51
CA GLU A 283 6.12 -7.50 0.77
C GLU A 283 5.46 -8.87 0.60
N ILE A 284 4.86 -9.11 -0.57
CA ILE A 284 4.19 -10.37 -0.87
C ILE A 284 5.07 -11.30 -1.72
N CYS A 285 6.16 -10.79 -2.30
CA CYS A 285 7.08 -11.56 -3.15
C CYS A 285 7.58 -12.84 -2.48
N GLU A 286 7.88 -12.80 -1.18
CA GLU A 286 8.39 -13.96 -0.43
C GLU A 286 7.32 -15.03 -0.15
N ARG A 287 6.03 -14.67 -0.19
CA ARG A 287 4.90 -15.61 0.03
C ARG A 287 4.16 -16.00 -1.25
N LEU A 288 4.67 -15.57 -2.41
CA LEU A 288 4.14 -15.99 -3.70
C LEU A 288 4.41 -17.47 -3.89
N VAL A 289 3.34 -18.21 -4.13
CA VAL A 289 3.40 -19.62 -4.50
C VAL A 289 3.07 -19.77 -5.97
N TRP A 290 3.87 -20.58 -6.66
CA TRP A 290 3.58 -20.96 -8.02
C TRP A 290 2.46 -21.99 -8.02
N ARG A 291 1.52 -21.84 -8.95
CA ARG A 291 0.40 -22.76 -9.06
C ARG A 291 0.92 -24.13 -9.48
N VAL A 292 0.63 -25.13 -8.65
CA VAL A 292 1.04 -26.52 -8.87
C VAL A 292 0.46 -27.12 -10.16
N ASP A 293 -0.62 -26.55 -10.69
CA ASP A 293 -1.29 -26.98 -11.92
C ASP A 293 -0.85 -26.22 -13.18
N ASP A 294 0.14 -25.33 -13.08
CA ASP A 294 0.73 -24.58 -14.20
C ASP A 294 2.01 -25.25 -14.73
N THR A 295 1.91 -26.55 -15.03
CA THR A 295 2.96 -27.30 -15.73
C THR A 295 2.78 -27.21 -17.24
N SER A 296 3.87 -27.27 -18.00
CA SER A 296 3.83 -27.28 -19.47
C SER A 296 2.90 -28.37 -20.02
N ASP A 297 2.89 -29.56 -19.41
CA ASP A 297 2.04 -30.67 -19.82
C ASP A 297 0.56 -30.42 -19.52
N ALA A 298 0.22 -29.94 -18.32
CA ALA A 298 -1.15 -29.60 -17.97
C ALA A 298 -1.69 -28.45 -18.85
N LEU A 299 -0.85 -27.45 -19.12
CA LEU A 299 -1.15 -26.32 -19.98
C LEU A 299 -1.38 -26.74 -21.44
N ASN A 300 -0.51 -27.60 -21.98
CA ASN A 300 -0.65 -28.20 -23.31
C ASN A 300 -1.99 -28.94 -23.45
N ARG A 301 -2.33 -29.77 -22.46
CA ARG A 301 -3.60 -30.49 -22.43
C ARG A 301 -4.78 -29.52 -22.42
N ARG A 302 -4.77 -28.53 -21.53
CA ARG A 302 -5.85 -27.51 -21.43
C ARG A 302 -6.04 -26.71 -22.71
N LEU A 303 -4.97 -26.31 -23.39
CA LEU A 303 -5.05 -25.62 -24.68
C LEU A 303 -5.62 -26.54 -25.77
N SER A 304 -5.16 -27.80 -25.83
CA SER A 304 -5.65 -28.80 -26.78
C SER A 304 -7.13 -29.14 -26.55
N ASP A 305 -7.53 -29.36 -25.30
CA ASP A 305 -8.92 -29.63 -24.91
C ASP A 305 -9.82 -28.47 -25.29
N HIS A 306 -9.42 -27.23 -24.97
CA HIS A 306 -10.17 -26.05 -25.36
C HIS A 306 -10.34 -25.94 -26.88
N LYS A 307 -9.27 -26.13 -27.67
CA LYS A 307 -9.35 -26.10 -29.13
C LYS A 307 -10.28 -27.17 -29.71
N ARG A 308 -10.34 -28.34 -29.08
CA ARG A 308 -11.22 -29.44 -29.50
C ARG A 308 -12.68 -29.19 -29.16
N SER A 309 -12.98 -28.51 -28.05
CA SER A 309 -14.36 -28.35 -27.56
C SER A 309 -15.00 -26.99 -27.87
N VAL A 310 -14.23 -25.93 -28.07
CA VAL A 310 -14.76 -24.55 -28.12
C VAL A 310 -15.81 -24.34 -29.20
N GLU A 311 -15.58 -24.85 -30.41
CA GLU A 311 -16.53 -24.68 -31.53
C GLU A 311 -17.84 -25.44 -31.30
N ALA A 312 -17.77 -26.62 -30.67
CA ALA A 312 -18.97 -27.37 -30.31
C ALA A 312 -19.79 -26.65 -29.23
N ILE A 313 -19.12 -26.07 -28.23
CA ILE A 313 -19.75 -25.27 -27.17
C ILE A 313 -20.38 -23.99 -27.74
N VAL A 314 -19.66 -23.28 -28.62
CA VAL A 314 -20.18 -22.11 -29.34
C VAL A 314 -21.44 -22.47 -30.11
N GLY A 315 -21.43 -23.60 -30.84
CA GLY A 315 -22.58 -24.09 -31.60
C GLY A 315 -23.83 -24.34 -30.76
N VAL A 316 -23.68 -24.77 -29.50
CA VAL A 316 -24.82 -24.93 -28.57
C VAL A 316 -25.46 -23.56 -28.26
N PHE A 317 -24.66 -22.56 -27.93
CA PHE A 317 -25.17 -21.22 -27.60
C PHE A 317 -25.76 -20.50 -28.82
N GLU A 318 -25.14 -20.63 -29.99
CA GLU A 318 -25.66 -20.11 -31.25
C GLU A 318 -26.98 -20.76 -31.64
N SER A 319 -27.09 -22.09 -31.52
CA SER A 319 -28.33 -22.84 -31.78
C SER A 319 -29.44 -22.45 -30.80
N ALA A 320 -29.07 -22.12 -29.56
CA ALA A 320 -29.99 -21.60 -28.56
C ALA A 320 -30.34 -20.11 -28.78
N GLY A 321 -29.76 -19.42 -29.77
CA GLY A 321 -30.03 -18.00 -30.06
C GLY A 321 -29.54 -17.04 -28.98
N ILE A 322 -28.48 -17.40 -28.24
CA ILE A 322 -27.89 -16.54 -27.21
C ILE A 322 -26.84 -15.63 -27.86
N PRO A 323 -26.88 -14.30 -27.64
CA PRO A 323 -25.86 -13.38 -28.13
C PRO A 323 -24.45 -13.83 -27.76
N LEU A 324 -23.63 -14.13 -28.75
CA LEU A 324 -22.25 -14.59 -28.58
C LEU A 324 -21.31 -13.75 -29.43
N ARG A 325 -20.18 -13.34 -28.84
CA ARG A 325 -19.12 -12.63 -29.57
C ARG A 325 -17.72 -13.06 -29.13
N ARG A 326 -16.79 -13.09 -30.10
CA ARG A 326 -15.36 -13.34 -29.91
C ARG A 326 -14.58 -12.04 -29.79
N PHE A 327 -13.59 -12.00 -28.92
CA PHE A 327 -12.75 -10.84 -28.66
C PHE A 327 -11.28 -11.26 -28.61
N ASP A 328 -10.44 -10.52 -29.35
CA ASP A 328 -9.00 -10.73 -29.38
C ASP A 328 -8.34 -10.01 -28.19
N ASN A 329 -7.58 -10.75 -27.39
CA ASN A 329 -6.81 -10.25 -26.26
C ASN A 329 -5.30 -10.51 -26.46
N ALA A 330 -4.83 -10.34 -27.70
CA ALA A 330 -3.43 -10.40 -28.07
C ALA A 330 -2.67 -9.08 -27.87
N ARG A 331 -3.35 -7.95 -27.60
CA ARG A 331 -2.73 -6.62 -27.53
C ARG A 331 -2.93 -5.90 -26.19
N SER A 332 -4.17 -5.75 -25.71
CA SER A 332 -4.46 -4.95 -24.52
C SER A 332 -5.70 -5.44 -23.79
N GLU A 333 -5.55 -5.75 -22.50
CA GLU A 333 -6.67 -6.17 -21.64
C GLU A 333 -7.69 -5.06 -21.40
N LEU A 334 -7.29 -3.78 -21.49
CA LEU A 334 -8.21 -2.64 -21.34
C LEU A 334 -9.06 -2.41 -22.59
N GLU A 335 -8.46 -2.54 -23.78
CA GLU A 335 -9.19 -2.43 -25.04
C GLU A 335 -10.20 -3.57 -25.13
N THR A 336 -9.76 -4.82 -24.88
CA THR A 336 -10.67 -5.96 -24.83
C THR A 336 -11.78 -5.76 -23.79
N PHE A 337 -11.48 -5.22 -22.60
CA PHE A 337 -12.51 -4.88 -21.62
C PHE A 337 -13.54 -3.88 -22.17
N GLY A 338 -13.10 -2.79 -22.78
CA GLY A 338 -13.99 -1.78 -23.36
C GLY A 338 -14.91 -2.38 -24.43
N GLU A 339 -14.36 -3.19 -25.34
CA GLU A 339 -15.14 -3.87 -26.38
C GLU A 339 -16.17 -4.85 -25.81
N VAL A 340 -15.77 -5.64 -24.80
CA VAL A 340 -16.68 -6.58 -24.13
C VAL A 340 -17.77 -5.81 -23.37
N ALA A 341 -17.40 -4.74 -22.67
CA ALA A 341 -18.35 -3.91 -21.93
C ALA A 341 -19.35 -3.21 -22.86
N ASP A 342 -18.92 -2.75 -24.04
CA ASP A 342 -19.81 -2.19 -25.06
C ASP A 342 -20.80 -3.24 -25.59
N PHE A 343 -20.33 -4.47 -25.81
CA PHE A 343 -21.19 -5.59 -26.19
C PHE A 343 -22.22 -5.93 -25.11
N LEU A 344 -21.81 -6.09 -23.86
CA LEU A 344 -22.73 -6.38 -22.75
C LEU A 344 -23.74 -5.27 -22.52
N ARG A 345 -23.32 -4.00 -22.67
CA ARG A 345 -24.23 -2.84 -22.66
C ARG A 345 -25.32 -2.99 -23.72
N SER A 346 -24.96 -3.39 -24.95
CA SER A 346 -25.94 -3.57 -26.04
C SER A 346 -26.93 -4.69 -25.73
N VAL A 347 -26.48 -5.79 -25.13
CA VAL A 347 -27.34 -6.90 -24.71
C VAL A 347 -28.29 -6.46 -23.58
N ALA A 348 -27.79 -5.73 -22.59
CA ALA A 348 -28.60 -5.22 -21.48
C ALA A 348 -29.72 -4.29 -21.98
N MET A 349 -29.40 -3.41 -22.93
CA MET A 349 -30.39 -2.53 -23.56
C MET A 349 -31.43 -3.33 -24.35
N GLY A 350 -31.02 -4.35 -25.12
CA GLY A 350 -31.95 -5.22 -25.84
C GLY A 350 -32.90 -5.98 -24.90
N LYS A 351 -32.38 -6.48 -23.76
CA LYS A 351 -33.18 -7.13 -22.71
C LYS A 351 -34.20 -6.18 -22.10
N LEU A 352 -33.80 -4.94 -21.84
CA LEU A 352 -34.69 -3.91 -21.31
C LEU A 352 -35.80 -3.53 -22.31
N GLU A 353 -35.46 -3.40 -23.60
CA GLU A 353 -36.42 -3.11 -24.66
C GLU A 353 -37.43 -4.24 -24.91
N ALA A 354 -36.98 -5.50 -24.81
CA ALA A 354 -37.84 -6.67 -24.87
C ALA A 354 -38.85 -6.66 -23.70
N ALA A 355 -38.37 -6.44 -22.47
CA ALA A 355 -39.24 -6.37 -21.29
C ALA A 355 -40.27 -5.23 -21.38
N ARG A 356 -39.88 -4.07 -21.90
CA ARG A 356 -40.82 -2.96 -22.16
C ARG A 356 -41.90 -3.34 -23.17
N SER A 357 -41.54 -4.10 -24.20
CA SER A 357 -42.46 -4.52 -25.25
C SER A 357 -43.48 -5.55 -24.74
N ASP A 358 -43.04 -6.50 -23.91
CA ASP A 358 -43.90 -7.49 -23.27
C ASP A 358 -44.93 -6.85 -22.33
N LEU A 359 -44.52 -5.83 -21.57
CA LEU A 359 -45.40 -5.07 -20.68
C LEU A 359 -46.41 -4.17 -21.44
N ALA A 360 -46.07 -3.71 -22.64
CA ALA A 360 -46.94 -2.87 -23.46
C ALA A 360 -48.11 -3.63 -24.13
N GLY A 361 -48.11 -4.97 -24.08
CA GLY A 361 -49.18 -5.82 -24.63
C GLY A 361 -50.48 -5.85 -23.81
N GLY A 362 -50.48 -5.33 -22.58
CA GLY A 362 -51.68 -5.14 -21.74
C GLY A 362 -52.34 -3.78 -21.97
N ARG A 363 -53.67 -3.66 -21.80
CA ARG A 363 -54.46 -2.41 -21.97
C ARG A 363 -54.14 -1.33 -20.91
N GLY A 364 -52.88 -0.90 -20.81
CA GLY A 364 -52.38 0.06 -19.83
C GLY A 364 -51.42 1.08 -20.45
N ARG A 365 -51.08 2.10 -19.66
CA ARG A 365 -50.13 3.18 -20.02
C ARG A 365 -48.77 2.58 -20.42
N LYS A 366 -48.21 3.07 -21.55
CA LYS A 366 -46.88 2.66 -22.04
C LYS A 366 -45.80 3.13 -21.05
N MET A 367 -45.10 2.18 -20.41
CA MET A 367 -44.03 2.47 -19.45
C MET A 367 -42.76 2.99 -20.16
N SER A 368 -42.05 3.92 -19.52
CA SER A 368 -40.72 4.36 -19.97
C SER A 368 -39.66 3.27 -19.75
N LEU A 369 -38.50 3.38 -20.40
CA LEU A 369 -37.40 2.45 -20.15
C LEU A 369 -36.88 2.56 -18.71
N ASP A 370 -36.95 3.74 -18.11
CA ASP A 370 -36.59 3.95 -16.70
C ASP A 370 -37.56 3.24 -15.75
N GLU A 371 -38.87 3.32 -16.02
CA GLU A 371 -39.90 2.64 -15.23
C GLU A 371 -39.76 1.11 -15.31
N VAL A 372 -39.49 0.58 -16.52
CA VAL A 372 -39.26 -0.86 -16.71
C VAL A 372 -37.95 -1.29 -16.05
N GLY A 373 -36.89 -0.52 -16.22
CA GLY A 373 -35.57 -0.80 -15.65
C GLY A 373 -35.59 -0.84 -14.13
N ALA A 374 -36.28 0.13 -13.51
CA ALA A 374 -36.47 0.19 -12.07
C ALA A 374 -37.28 -1.02 -11.53
N ALA A 375 -38.32 -1.46 -12.26
CA ALA A 375 -39.12 -2.62 -11.87
C ALA A 375 -38.35 -3.95 -12.00
N MET A 376 -37.32 -4.00 -12.84
CA MET A 376 -36.44 -5.16 -13.02
C MET A 376 -35.23 -5.16 -12.07
N GLN A 377 -35.03 -4.10 -11.28
CA GLN A 377 -34.00 -4.10 -10.25
C GLN A 377 -34.36 -5.08 -9.13
N PRO A 378 -33.37 -5.74 -8.51
CA PRO A 378 -33.62 -6.56 -7.34
C PRO A 378 -34.23 -5.72 -6.20
N SER A 379 -35.19 -6.30 -5.45
CA SER A 379 -35.76 -5.66 -4.25
C SER A 379 -34.66 -5.44 -3.20
N PRO A 380 -34.63 -4.28 -2.50
CA PRO A 380 -33.62 -4.03 -1.47
C PRO A 380 -33.84 -5.00 -0.29
N ALA A 381 -32.92 -5.94 -0.07
CA ALA A 381 -32.89 -6.84 1.08
C ALA A 381 -31.44 -7.23 1.43
N ASP A 382 -31.16 -7.24 2.74
CA ASP A 382 -29.92 -7.55 3.48
C ASP A 382 -28.57 -7.05 2.88
N PRO A 383 -27.87 -6.08 3.49
CA PRO A 383 -26.57 -5.57 3.01
C PRO A 383 -25.48 -6.64 2.92
N ALA A 384 -25.64 -7.81 3.55
CA ALA A 384 -24.71 -8.94 3.41
C ALA A 384 -24.78 -9.61 2.02
N ASP A 385 -25.88 -9.46 1.29
CA ASP A 385 -26.09 -10.04 -0.05
C ASP A 385 -25.57 -9.13 -1.18
N VAL A 386 -25.10 -7.93 -0.84
CA VAL A 386 -24.38 -7.03 -1.77
C VAL A 386 -22.89 -7.10 -1.47
N ALA A 387 -22.33 -8.31 -1.43
CA ALA A 387 -20.90 -8.51 -1.46
C ALA A 387 -20.44 -8.58 -2.94
N PRO A 388 -20.10 -7.45 -3.61
CA PRO A 388 -19.17 -7.54 -4.71
C PRO A 388 -17.84 -8.03 -4.11
N TYR A 389 -16.89 -8.47 -4.93
CA TYR A 389 -15.50 -8.43 -4.47
C TYR A 389 -15.26 -7.06 -3.79
N CYS A 390 -14.79 -7.03 -2.54
CA CYS A 390 -14.60 -5.80 -1.77
C CYS A 390 -13.88 -4.72 -2.60
N PHE A 391 -14.67 -3.81 -3.13
CA PHE A 391 -14.31 -2.47 -3.57
C PHE A 391 -15.59 -1.66 -3.31
N LEU A 392 -15.66 -1.07 -2.12
CA LEU A 392 -16.84 -0.37 -1.59
C LEU A 392 -17.15 0.87 -2.44
N ASP A 393 -18.42 1.00 -2.85
CA ASP A 393 -19.11 2.22 -3.31
C ASP A 393 -20.64 1.97 -3.15
N GLU A 394 -21.18 2.19 -1.94
CA GLU A 394 -22.62 2.42 -1.68
C GLU A 394 -22.77 3.73 -0.89
N ASP A 395 -23.94 4.39 -1.01
CA ASP A 395 -24.24 5.74 -0.50
C ASP A 395 -23.63 6.03 0.90
N GLU A 396 -22.74 7.02 0.94
CA GLU A 396 -21.89 7.35 2.10
C GLU A 396 -22.70 7.63 3.37
N GLU A 397 -23.90 8.19 3.27
CA GLU A 397 -24.71 8.62 4.43
C GLU A 397 -25.41 7.44 5.14
N GLU A 398 -25.93 6.47 4.39
CA GLU A 398 -26.58 5.29 4.96
C GLU A 398 -25.54 4.26 5.43
N CYS A 399 -24.43 4.13 4.68
CA CYS A 399 -23.29 3.29 5.04
C CYS A 399 -22.60 3.80 6.33
N LEU A 400 -22.40 5.11 6.51
CA LEU A 400 -21.86 5.68 7.76
C LEU A 400 -22.71 5.33 8.98
N SER A 401 -24.04 5.43 8.85
CA SER A 401 -24.96 5.12 9.97
C SER A 401 -24.99 3.61 10.31
N ARG A 402 -24.83 2.75 9.29
CA ARG A 402 -24.85 1.29 9.42
C ARG A 402 -23.50 0.76 9.89
N PHE A 403 -22.39 1.27 9.35
CA PHE A 403 -21.01 0.95 9.74
C PHE A 403 -20.68 1.44 11.15
N GLN A 404 -21.20 2.60 11.59
CA GLN A 404 -21.09 3.05 12.99
C GLN A 404 -21.93 2.16 13.95
N ARG A 405 -23.05 1.59 13.49
CA ARG A 405 -23.86 0.62 14.26
C ARG A 405 -23.25 -0.78 14.28
N GLU A 406 -22.58 -1.21 13.21
CA GLU A 406 -21.95 -2.52 13.09
C GLU A 406 -20.54 -2.55 13.69
N ARG A 407 -19.73 -1.47 13.66
CA ARG A 407 -18.49 -1.38 14.46
C ARG A 407 -18.76 -1.46 15.97
N ARG A 408 -19.95 -1.05 16.42
CA ARG A 408 -20.38 -1.28 17.83
C ARG A 408 -20.72 -2.75 18.12
N ARG A 409 -20.94 -3.59 17.10
CA ARG A 409 -21.40 -4.98 17.23
C ARG A 409 -20.40 -6.05 16.78
N SER A 410 -19.40 -5.70 15.95
CA SER A 410 -18.59 -6.66 15.20
C SER A 410 -17.07 -6.39 15.24
N ALA A 411 -16.56 -5.67 16.25
CA ALA A 411 -15.13 -5.73 16.50
C ALA A 411 -14.76 -7.19 16.83
N PRO A 412 -13.83 -7.83 16.10
CA PRO A 412 -13.31 -9.13 16.51
C PRO A 412 -12.66 -8.96 17.88
N ASP A 413 -13.03 -9.83 18.82
CA ASP A 413 -12.50 -9.91 20.19
C ASP A 413 -11.02 -10.33 20.27
N ASP A 414 -10.24 -10.26 19.19
CA ASP A 414 -8.88 -10.80 19.14
C ASP A 414 -7.89 -9.82 18.48
N VAL A 415 -7.30 -8.91 19.29
CA VAL A 415 -5.94 -8.38 19.06
C VAL A 415 -5.24 -8.11 20.41
N ASP A 416 -4.41 -9.09 20.77
CA ASP A 416 -3.26 -9.14 21.71
C ASP A 416 -3.48 -9.03 23.24
N ALA A 417 -2.82 -9.94 23.94
CA ALA A 417 -2.93 -10.23 25.37
C ALA A 417 -1.71 -9.71 26.14
N PHE A 418 -1.88 -8.80 27.11
CA PHE A 418 -1.22 -8.65 28.43
C PHE A 418 -1.44 -7.25 29.11
N CYS A 419 -2.65 -6.94 29.61
CA CYS A 419 -2.82 -6.11 30.82
C CYS A 419 -3.43 -7.01 31.90
N GLY A 420 -2.97 -6.85 33.15
CA GLY A 420 -3.32 -7.72 34.26
C GLY A 420 -4.82 -7.92 34.45
N ALA A 421 -5.18 -9.11 34.97
CA ALA A 421 -6.53 -9.67 35.04
C ALA A 421 -7.66 -8.65 35.25
N GLY A 422 -8.36 -8.28 34.16
CA GLY A 422 -9.67 -7.63 34.24
C GLY A 422 -9.98 -6.54 33.21
N GLU A 423 -9.01 -6.01 32.46
CA GLU A 423 -9.25 -4.89 31.53
C GLU A 423 -8.63 -5.18 30.14
N SER A 424 -9.40 -5.00 29.06
CA SER A 424 -8.98 -5.35 27.69
C SER A 424 -8.09 -4.28 27.04
N GLU A 425 -6.93 -4.72 26.55
CA GLU A 425 -5.88 -3.89 25.95
C GLU A 425 -6.17 -3.44 24.52
N GLY A 426 -7.05 -2.45 24.41
CA GLY A 426 -6.96 -1.41 23.39
C GLY A 426 -6.49 -0.08 23.97
N GLU A 427 -6.32 0.04 25.29
CA GLU A 427 -6.27 1.33 25.98
C GLU A 427 -4.86 1.86 26.27
N CYS A 428 -4.14 2.31 25.23
CA CYS A 428 -3.67 3.71 25.26
C CYS A 428 -4.66 4.56 24.45
N VAL A 429 -5.93 4.24 24.68
CA VAL A 429 -7.09 5.03 24.35
C VAL A 429 -7.02 6.08 25.44
N ILE A 430 -6.63 7.30 25.06
CA ILE A 430 -7.30 8.46 25.63
C ILE A 430 -8.77 8.05 25.68
N ARG A 431 -9.35 7.81 26.87
CA ARG A 431 -10.75 7.41 27.02
C ARG A 431 -11.62 8.48 26.38
N TYR A 432 -11.83 8.37 25.06
CA TYR A 432 -12.71 9.24 24.31
C TYR A 432 -14.16 9.01 24.74
N LYS A 433 -14.42 7.89 25.45
CA LYS A 433 -15.77 7.43 25.81
C LYS A 433 -16.36 8.07 27.06
N GLU A 434 -15.57 8.48 28.05
CA GLU A 434 -16.14 8.82 29.38
C GLU A 434 -16.50 10.31 29.57
N GLU A 435 -16.05 11.20 28.68
CA GLU A 435 -16.29 12.65 28.83
C GLU A 435 -16.68 13.32 27.50
N ALA A 436 -17.53 12.66 26.69
CA ALA A 436 -18.15 13.29 25.53
C ALA A 436 -19.23 14.32 25.94
N GLY A 437 -18.82 15.32 26.70
CA GLY A 437 -19.43 16.64 26.73
C GLY A 437 -18.91 17.46 25.54
N ARG A 438 -19.71 18.43 25.08
CA ARG A 438 -19.45 19.24 23.88
C ARG A 438 -18.01 19.78 23.77
N GLY A 439 -17.30 19.33 22.73
CA GLY A 439 -16.67 20.13 21.66
C GLY A 439 -15.77 21.31 22.01
N GLU A 440 -14.48 21.05 22.26
CA GLU A 440 -13.42 22.05 22.13
C GLU A 440 -12.13 21.40 21.59
N LEU A 441 -11.50 22.00 20.57
CA LEU A 441 -10.25 21.50 20.01
C LEU A 441 -9.11 21.48 21.05
N LEU A 442 -9.16 22.39 22.04
CA LEU A 442 -8.18 22.49 23.11
C LEU A 442 -8.09 21.19 23.93
N ALA A 443 -9.22 20.54 24.19
CA ALA A 443 -9.24 19.29 24.94
C ALA A 443 -8.49 18.16 24.22
N ALA A 444 -8.49 18.13 22.88
CA ALA A 444 -7.69 17.17 22.11
C ALA A 444 -6.18 17.37 22.37
N VAL A 445 -5.74 18.63 22.38
CA VAL A 445 -4.34 19.00 22.55
C VAL A 445 -3.86 18.82 23.99
N GLN A 446 -4.69 19.18 24.99
CA GLN A 446 -4.38 19.00 26.41
C GLN A 446 -4.18 17.54 26.79
N ARG A 447 -4.99 16.63 26.23
CA ARG A 447 -4.88 15.19 26.51
C ARG A 447 -3.56 14.61 26.01
N CYS A 448 -3.08 15.09 24.87
CA CYS A 448 -1.75 14.74 24.37
C CYS A 448 -0.61 15.43 25.13
N ASN A 449 -0.93 16.27 26.11
CA ASN A 449 0.01 17.00 26.96
C ASN A 449 -0.16 16.71 28.46
N SER A 450 -0.78 15.57 28.81
CA SER A 450 -1.04 15.19 30.21
C SER A 450 0.11 14.39 30.81
N TYR A 451 0.89 15.02 31.71
CA TYR A 451 2.00 14.41 32.44
C TYR A 451 2.39 15.27 33.65
N ALA A 452 3.05 14.67 34.64
CA ALA A 452 3.71 15.37 35.73
C ALA A 452 5.20 15.04 35.71
N LEU A 453 6.04 15.97 35.25
CA LEU A 453 7.46 15.71 35.00
C LEU A 453 8.23 15.27 36.25
N ARG A 454 7.78 15.72 37.44
CA ARG A 454 8.39 15.36 38.73
C ARG A 454 8.37 13.86 39.04
N GLU A 455 7.44 13.11 38.44
CA GLU A 455 7.29 11.66 38.62
C GLU A 455 8.31 10.85 37.80
N PHE A 456 9.10 11.52 36.95
CA PHE A 456 10.07 10.89 36.06
C PHE A 456 11.50 11.26 36.43
N THR A 457 12.39 10.29 36.35
CA THR A 457 13.83 10.45 36.62
C THR A 457 14.57 10.77 35.31
N PRO A 458 15.40 11.82 35.24
CA PRO A 458 16.18 12.13 34.03
C PRO A 458 17.11 10.97 33.63
N LEU A 459 17.16 10.67 32.34
CA LEU A 459 18.06 9.69 31.74
C LEU A 459 19.20 10.38 31.00
N LEU A 460 20.43 9.99 31.29
CA LEU A 460 21.66 10.57 30.75
C LEU A 460 22.47 9.56 29.95
N VAL A 461 23.15 10.08 28.93
CA VAL A 461 24.20 9.38 28.18
C VAL A 461 25.43 10.28 28.19
N GLY A 462 26.48 9.86 28.91
CA GLY A 462 27.54 10.80 29.30
C GLY A 462 26.97 11.89 30.21
N ASP A 463 27.24 13.17 29.90
CA ASP A 463 26.71 14.32 30.66
C ASP A 463 25.44 14.93 30.05
N GLU A 464 24.94 14.34 28.96
CA GLU A 464 23.80 14.85 28.21
C GLU A 464 22.50 14.12 28.57
N GLN A 465 21.42 14.88 28.75
CA GLN A 465 20.09 14.31 28.94
C GLN A 465 19.50 13.86 27.60
N VAL A 466 18.97 12.65 27.58
CA VAL A 466 18.38 12.02 26.38
C VAL A 466 16.95 11.55 26.58
N GLY A 467 16.47 11.48 27.82
CA GLY A 467 15.14 10.92 28.11
C GLY A 467 14.74 11.01 29.57
N TRP A 468 13.75 10.19 29.92
CA TRP A 468 13.06 10.17 31.22
C TRP A 468 12.62 8.74 31.56
N LEU A 469 12.95 8.28 32.76
CA LEU A 469 12.53 6.99 33.29
C LEU A 469 11.30 7.17 34.18
N ASN A 470 10.29 6.32 34.02
CA ASN A 470 9.20 6.25 34.98
C ASN A 470 9.59 5.37 36.19
N PRO A 471 8.76 5.32 37.25
CA PRO A 471 9.06 4.52 38.44
C PRO A 471 9.22 3.03 38.15
N THR A 472 8.41 2.46 37.25
CA THR A 472 8.47 1.03 36.89
C THR A 472 9.78 0.63 36.24
N VAL A 473 10.24 1.39 35.24
CA VAL A 473 11.52 1.13 34.58
C VAL A 473 12.68 1.40 35.53
N LEU A 474 12.58 2.46 36.34
CA LEU A 474 13.60 2.74 37.37
C LEU A 474 13.75 1.59 38.37
N GLU A 475 12.63 1.02 38.83
CA GLU A 475 12.63 -0.13 39.74
C GLU A 475 13.32 -1.35 39.11
N ALA A 476 13.01 -1.66 37.85
CA ALA A 476 13.66 -2.76 37.13
C ALA A 476 15.18 -2.55 36.98
N LEU A 477 15.63 -1.29 36.86
CA LEU A 477 17.04 -0.96 36.77
C LEU A 477 17.80 -1.02 38.12
N THR A 478 17.11 -1.19 39.25
CA THR A 478 17.71 -1.13 40.59
C THR A 478 18.90 -2.08 40.77
N THR A 479 18.80 -3.30 40.23
CA THR A 479 19.89 -4.30 40.31
C THR A 479 21.14 -3.81 39.57
N GLN A 480 20.99 -3.25 38.37
CA GLN A 480 22.09 -2.71 37.58
C GLN A 480 22.69 -1.46 38.23
N LEU A 481 21.85 -0.61 38.79
CA LEU A 481 22.26 0.59 39.52
C LEU A 481 23.08 0.24 40.78
N ALA A 482 22.74 -0.86 41.46
CA ALA A 482 23.50 -1.36 42.61
C ALA A 482 24.87 -1.95 42.21
N VAL A 483 24.97 -2.54 41.01
CA VAL A 483 26.21 -3.13 40.48
C VAL A 483 27.12 -2.07 39.83
N GLY A 484 26.55 -0.95 39.36
CA GLY A 484 27.30 0.20 38.82
C GLY A 484 28.03 -0.06 37.50
N ARG A 485 27.65 -1.12 36.76
CA ARG A 485 28.31 -1.49 35.49
C ARG A 485 27.59 -0.94 34.26
N ALA A 486 26.28 -1.17 34.15
CA ALA A 486 25.49 -0.78 32.99
C ALA A 486 24.85 0.61 33.16
N CYS A 487 24.52 0.99 34.40
CA CYS A 487 23.98 2.29 34.76
C CYS A 487 24.46 2.72 36.14
N GLU A 488 24.43 4.03 36.40
CA GLU A 488 24.83 4.62 37.68
C GLU A 488 23.91 5.78 38.10
N HIS A 489 23.85 6.00 39.41
CA HIS A 489 23.20 7.17 40.01
C HIS A 489 24.11 8.39 39.87
N VAL A 490 23.52 9.51 39.44
CA VAL A 490 24.21 10.79 39.40
C VAL A 490 23.38 11.82 40.16
N GLU A 491 23.89 12.21 41.32
CA GLU A 491 23.30 13.27 42.15
C GLU A 491 23.22 14.58 41.37
N ALA A 492 22.17 15.37 41.60
CA ALA A 492 21.97 16.64 40.89
C ALA A 492 23.18 17.59 41.03
N SER A 493 23.86 17.56 42.19
CA SER A 493 25.06 18.35 42.47
C SER A 493 26.31 17.94 41.68
N MET A 494 26.32 16.73 41.12
CA MET A 494 27.44 16.17 40.35
C MET A 494 27.27 16.36 38.84
N LEU A 495 26.12 16.87 38.40
CA LEU A 495 25.82 17.09 36.98
C LEU A 495 26.48 18.37 36.48
N ARG A 496 27.21 18.26 35.36
CA ARG A 496 27.89 19.39 34.72
C ARG A 496 26.96 20.25 33.88
N SER A 497 25.89 19.65 33.34
CA SER A 497 24.86 20.37 32.59
C SER A 497 23.88 21.02 33.55
N GLU A 498 23.77 22.35 33.52
CA GLU A 498 22.80 23.10 34.33
C GLU A 498 21.36 22.65 34.06
N ALA A 499 21.03 22.31 32.80
CA ALA A 499 19.73 21.80 32.42
C ALA A 499 19.45 20.42 33.04
N ALA A 500 20.42 19.51 32.98
CA ALA A 500 20.28 18.19 33.60
C ALA A 500 20.21 18.27 35.13
N ALA A 501 21.01 19.16 35.75
CA ALA A 501 20.98 19.42 37.19
C ALA A 501 19.61 19.98 37.64
N ALA A 502 19.05 20.93 36.87
CA ALA A 502 17.72 21.47 37.12
C ALA A 502 16.64 20.39 36.97
N ALA A 503 16.73 19.53 35.94
CA ALA A 503 15.81 18.42 35.74
C ALA A 503 15.85 17.41 36.91
N ALA A 504 17.05 17.05 37.37
CA ALA A 504 17.23 16.15 38.51
C ALA A 504 16.75 16.78 39.83
N GLY A 505 16.94 18.09 40.02
CA GLY A 505 16.44 18.81 41.19
C GLY A 505 14.92 19.00 41.23
N GLN A 506 14.22 18.83 40.09
CA GLN A 506 12.76 18.94 39.99
C GLN A 506 12.05 17.58 40.07
N CYS A 507 12.76 16.46 39.93
CA CYS A 507 12.18 15.14 40.10
C CYS A 507 12.07 14.76 41.58
N GLU A 508 11.05 13.98 41.92
CA GLU A 508 10.81 13.53 43.31
C GLU A 508 11.97 12.70 43.87
N ASN A 509 12.73 12.05 42.98
CA ASN A 509 13.87 11.22 43.33
C ASN A 509 15.14 12.05 43.63
N GLY A 510 15.26 13.27 43.11
CA GLY A 510 16.42 14.16 43.34
C GLY A 510 17.72 13.80 42.61
N PHE A 511 17.72 12.77 41.75
CA PHE A 511 18.90 12.30 41.01
C PHE A 511 18.58 12.03 39.55
N ALA A 512 19.62 11.78 38.74
CA ALA A 512 19.53 11.28 37.37
C ALA A 512 20.16 9.89 37.24
N VAL A 513 19.77 9.14 36.21
CA VAL A 513 20.36 7.85 35.86
C VAL A 513 21.21 8.01 34.62
N ARG A 514 22.49 7.65 34.70
CA ARG A 514 23.38 7.59 33.53
C ARG A 514 23.49 6.14 33.06
N ILE A 515 23.30 5.90 31.76
CA ILE A 515 23.53 4.59 31.14
C ILE A 515 24.85 4.57 30.37
N ALA A 516 25.45 3.38 30.29
CA ALA A 516 26.73 3.13 29.64
C ALA A 516 27.87 4.06 30.10
N PRO A 517 28.10 4.25 31.42
CA PRO A 517 29.08 5.21 31.93
C PRO A 517 30.53 4.90 31.52
N GLY A 518 30.85 3.63 31.25
CA GLY A 518 32.18 3.19 30.81
C GLY A 518 32.43 3.26 29.30
N ALA A 519 31.42 3.61 28.50
CA ALA A 519 31.50 3.50 27.05
C ALA A 519 32.09 4.76 26.39
N SER A 520 33.08 4.56 25.53
CA SER A 520 33.87 5.61 24.89
C SER A 520 33.26 6.17 23.59
N GLY A 521 32.33 5.43 22.97
CA GLY A 521 31.76 5.79 21.66
C GLY A 521 30.31 5.35 21.46
N ALA A 522 29.65 5.92 20.44
CA ALA A 522 28.22 5.70 20.18
C ALA A 522 27.89 4.23 19.90
N LYS A 523 28.79 3.50 19.23
CA LYS A 523 28.63 2.06 18.97
C LYS A 523 28.57 1.26 20.28
N GLU A 524 29.56 1.43 21.14
CA GLU A 524 29.64 0.76 22.45
C GLU A 524 28.43 1.12 23.32
N ARG A 525 28.02 2.40 23.33
CA ARG A 525 26.79 2.82 24.03
C ARG A 525 25.52 2.17 23.50
N SER A 526 25.46 1.91 22.19
CA SER A 526 24.33 1.20 21.57
C SER A 526 24.30 -0.27 21.97
N GLU A 527 25.47 -0.92 22.08
CA GLU A 527 25.60 -2.30 22.57
C GLU A 527 25.16 -2.42 24.04
N PHE A 528 25.56 -1.46 24.89
CA PHE A 528 25.08 -1.37 26.27
C PHE A 528 23.56 -1.15 26.34
N ALA A 529 23.02 -0.24 25.54
CA ALA A 529 21.58 0.00 25.49
C ALA A 529 20.81 -1.24 25.03
N ALA A 530 21.33 -1.99 24.06
CA ALA A 530 20.73 -3.24 23.60
C ALA A 530 20.71 -4.32 24.69
N ALA A 531 21.80 -4.47 25.45
CA ALA A 531 21.85 -5.38 26.59
C ALA A 531 20.82 -5.00 27.66
N LEU A 532 20.71 -3.70 27.97
CA LEU A 532 19.73 -3.20 28.92
C LEU A 532 18.28 -3.45 28.48
N VAL A 533 18.00 -3.32 27.18
CA VAL A 533 16.69 -3.67 26.62
C VAL A 533 16.40 -5.15 26.78
N GLU A 534 17.37 -6.03 26.53
CA GLU A 534 17.17 -7.48 26.69
C GLU A 534 16.92 -7.86 28.14
N GLU A 535 17.60 -7.24 29.11
CA GLU A 535 17.33 -7.45 30.53
C GLU A 535 15.89 -7.02 30.90
N LEU A 536 15.45 -5.85 30.45
CA LEU A 536 14.06 -5.41 30.66
C LEU A 536 13.04 -6.34 29.98
N VAL A 537 13.44 -7.06 28.93
CA VAL A 537 12.62 -8.10 28.30
C VAL A 537 12.57 -9.36 29.15
N GLU A 538 13.70 -9.79 29.70
CA GLU A 538 13.79 -10.94 30.61
C GLU A 538 13.01 -10.71 31.91
N ASP A 539 13.03 -9.49 32.43
CA ASP A 539 12.27 -9.06 33.61
C ASP A 539 10.77 -8.84 33.34
N GLY A 540 10.33 -8.96 32.08
CA GLY A 540 8.93 -8.83 31.68
C GLY A 540 8.41 -7.39 31.61
N VAL A 541 9.28 -6.39 31.74
CA VAL A 541 8.93 -4.96 31.59
C VAL A 541 8.64 -4.62 30.12
N ILE A 542 9.43 -5.18 29.21
CA ILE A 542 9.25 -5.03 27.76
C ILE A 542 8.84 -6.39 27.17
N PRO A 543 7.64 -6.52 26.58
CA PRO A 543 7.26 -7.77 25.95
C PRO A 543 8.12 -8.03 24.70
N ARG A 544 8.78 -9.20 24.63
CA ARG A 544 9.64 -9.57 23.49
C ARG A 544 8.91 -9.51 22.15
N SER A 545 7.62 -9.87 22.12
CA SER A 545 6.76 -9.83 20.93
C SER A 545 6.54 -8.43 20.35
N LYS A 546 6.85 -7.37 21.11
CA LYS A 546 6.66 -5.98 20.69
C LYS A 546 7.93 -5.34 20.13
N LEU A 547 9.07 -6.01 20.20
CA LEU A 547 10.30 -5.56 19.55
C LEU A 547 10.11 -5.57 18.03
N ARG A 548 10.67 -4.57 17.36
CA ARG A 548 10.54 -4.38 15.91
C ARG A 548 11.82 -4.70 15.16
N HIS A 549 12.93 -4.90 15.88
CA HIS A 549 14.26 -5.10 15.30
C HIS A 549 14.66 -3.92 14.39
N GLU A 550 14.28 -2.71 14.81
CA GLU A 550 14.46 -1.46 14.08
C GLU A 550 15.17 -0.47 15.00
N LEU A 551 16.36 -0.01 14.62
CA LEU A 551 17.13 0.94 15.42
C LEU A 551 16.82 2.39 15.06
N GLN A 552 16.64 3.22 16.08
CA GLN A 552 16.50 4.68 15.96
C GLN A 552 17.66 5.41 16.64
N ASP A 553 18.05 6.53 16.04
CA ASP A 553 19.05 7.44 16.56
C ASP A 553 18.54 8.18 17.81
N VAL A 554 19.37 8.22 18.84
CA VAL A 554 19.13 8.95 20.08
C VAL A 554 20.03 10.18 20.10
N HIS A 555 19.44 11.34 20.35
CA HIS A 555 20.12 12.64 20.38
C HIS A 555 19.95 13.30 21.75
N PRO A 556 20.94 14.10 22.19
CA PRO A 556 20.84 14.83 23.44
C PRO A 556 19.85 15.99 23.29
N PHE A 557 19.14 16.32 24.37
CA PHE A 557 18.13 17.39 24.37
C PHE A 557 18.74 18.76 24.03
N SER A 558 19.99 18.98 24.44
CA SER A 558 20.76 20.20 24.20
C SER A 558 21.03 20.48 22.72
N ALA A 559 21.26 19.43 21.92
CA ALA A 559 21.52 19.56 20.48
C ALA A 559 20.22 19.59 19.65
N GLY A 560 19.11 19.12 20.22
CA GLY A 560 17.92 18.79 19.46
C GLY A 560 18.16 17.61 18.51
N PHE A 561 17.11 17.19 17.81
CA PHE A 561 17.26 16.19 16.75
C PHE A 561 17.57 16.88 15.43
N VAL A 562 18.66 16.44 14.81
CA VAL A 562 19.03 16.82 13.47
C VAL A 562 19.16 15.52 12.68
N ALA A 563 18.34 15.38 11.63
CA ALA A 563 18.33 14.20 10.78
C ALA A 563 19.70 14.00 10.08
N ALA A 564 19.88 12.84 9.45
CA ALA A 564 21.14 12.46 8.80
C ALA A 564 21.71 13.59 7.92
N GLY A 565 23.01 13.88 8.06
CA GLY A 565 23.70 14.93 7.29
C GLY A 565 23.74 16.33 7.94
N GLY A 566 23.02 16.59 9.03
CA GLY A 566 23.00 17.90 9.69
C GLY A 566 24.07 18.13 10.77
N GLY A 567 25.11 17.31 10.83
CA GLY A 567 26.34 17.60 11.58
C GLY A 567 26.35 17.25 13.08
N VAL A 568 25.23 16.83 13.67
CA VAL A 568 25.17 16.33 15.05
C VAL A 568 25.08 14.80 15.02
N ALA A 569 26.14 14.13 15.47
CA ALA A 569 26.15 12.67 15.54
C ALA A 569 25.22 12.17 16.67
N PRO A 570 24.50 11.05 16.47
CA PRO A 570 23.69 10.43 17.52
C PRO A 570 24.59 9.97 18.67
N VAL A 571 24.09 10.11 19.90
CA VAL A 571 24.84 9.66 21.08
C VAL A 571 24.82 8.14 21.21
N LEU A 572 23.74 7.48 20.80
CA LEU A 572 23.61 6.03 20.65
C LEU A 572 22.45 5.69 19.71
N ARG A 573 22.30 4.40 19.38
CA ARG A 573 21.12 3.85 18.73
C ARG A 573 20.42 2.86 19.64
N MET A 574 19.10 2.85 19.59
CA MET A 574 18.26 2.02 20.45
C MET A 574 17.13 1.39 19.65
N GLU A 575 16.67 0.21 20.08
CA GLU A 575 15.48 -0.46 19.54
C GLU A 575 14.25 0.46 19.62
N ARG A 576 13.60 0.71 18.49
CA ARG A 576 12.49 1.67 18.36
C ARG A 576 11.36 1.41 19.34
N ALA A 577 11.03 0.14 19.56
CA ALA A 577 9.96 -0.26 20.46
C ALA A 577 10.26 0.06 21.94
N SER A 578 11.55 0.12 22.32
CA SER A 578 11.95 0.35 23.71
C SER A 578 12.10 1.83 24.07
N MET A 579 12.26 2.74 23.10
CA MET A 579 12.50 4.18 23.35
C MET A 579 11.50 4.84 24.30
N ILE A 580 10.22 4.42 24.27
CA ILE A 580 9.18 4.95 25.17
C ILE A 580 9.46 4.64 26.65
N TYR A 581 10.08 3.49 26.94
CA TYR A 581 10.46 3.08 28.29
C TYR A 581 11.60 3.93 28.86
N PHE A 582 12.44 4.44 27.97
CA PHE A 582 13.52 5.36 28.30
C PHE A 582 13.11 6.84 28.18
N GLY A 583 11.84 7.11 27.86
CA GLY A 583 11.32 8.46 27.65
C GLY A 583 12.06 9.26 26.58
N VAL A 584 12.69 8.57 25.62
CA VAL A 584 13.46 9.18 24.55
C VAL A 584 12.48 9.76 23.51
N PRO A 585 12.64 11.03 23.10
CA PRO A 585 11.82 11.63 22.07
C PRO A 585 11.88 10.85 20.76
N SER A 586 10.74 10.74 20.10
CA SER A 586 10.65 10.12 18.78
C SER A 586 10.11 11.10 17.76
N TYR A 587 10.61 10.94 16.53
CA TYR A 587 10.42 11.89 15.44
C TYR A 587 9.61 11.25 14.31
N GLY A 588 8.88 12.07 13.56
CA GLY A 588 8.12 11.62 12.40
C GLY A 588 7.84 12.76 11.44
N VAL A 589 7.40 12.40 10.24
CA VAL A 589 7.01 13.33 9.17
C VAL A 589 5.54 13.15 8.85
N HIS A 590 4.85 14.24 8.56
CA HIS A 590 3.45 14.25 8.18
C HIS A 590 3.21 15.21 7.02
N VAL A 591 2.41 14.79 6.03
CA VAL A 591 2.06 15.61 4.87
C VAL A 591 0.56 15.84 4.82
N ASN A 592 0.16 17.11 4.86
CA ASN A 592 -1.21 17.56 4.63
C ASN A 592 -1.42 17.77 3.12
N GLY A 593 -2.13 16.86 2.46
CA GLY A 593 -2.59 17.05 1.08
C GLY A 593 -3.92 17.77 1.06
N TRP A 594 -4.03 18.92 0.39
CA TRP A 594 -5.27 19.70 0.37
C TRP A 594 -5.61 20.21 -1.03
N VAL A 595 -6.86 20.59 -1.26
CA VAL A 595 -7.33 21.13 -2.55
C VAL A 595 -8.12 22.42 -2.36
N ARG A 596 -8.16 23.24 -3.42
CA ARG A 596 -9.03 24.43 -3.52
C ARG A 596 -10.42 24.09 -4.02
N ASP A 597 -11.37 24.99 -3.77
CA ASP A 597 -12.72 24.88 -4.36
C ASP A 597 -12.61 25.10 -5.88
N PRO A 598 -12.95 24.09 -6.71
CA PRO A 598 -12.87 24.20 -8.16
C PRO A 598 -13.80 25.28 -8.73
N ARG A 599 -14.84 25.70 -7.97
CA ARG A 599 -15.76 26.78 -8.33
C ARG A 599 -15.18 28.17 -8.03
N ARG A 600 -14.10 28.24 -7.24
CA ARG A 600 -13.42 29.48 -6.85
C ARG A 600 -11.89 29.35 -7.04
N PRO A 601 -11.41 29.17 -8.27
CA PRO A 601 -9.99 28.91 -8.54
C PRO A 601 -9.05 30.07 -8.13
N SER A 602 -9.57 31.28 -7.93
CA SER A 602 -8.82 32.42 -7.40
C SER A 602 -8.64 32.41 -5.88
N SER A 603 -9.42 31.60 -5.15
CA SER A 603 -9.30 31.48 -3.69
C SER A 603 -7.99 30.78 -3.31
N ARG A 604 -7.33 31.27 -2.26
CA ARG A 604 -6.16 30.61 -1.65
C ARG A 604 -6.46 29.77 -0.42
N GLU A 605 -7.73 29.66 -0.09
CA GLU A 605 -8.19 28.92 1.07
C GLU A 605 -8.40 27.43 0.75
N PRO A 606 -7.91 26.51 1.59
CA PRO A 606 -8.22 25.09 1.45
C PRO A 606 -9.72 24.82 1.57
N SER A 607 -10.29 24.07 0.63
CA SER A 607 -11.70 23.65 0.71
C SER A 607 -11.88 22.23 1.23
N ALA A 608 -10.90 21.37 0.98
CA ALA A 608 -10.89 19.97 1.44
C ALA A 608 -9.46 19.47 1.65
N MET A 609 -9.33 18.40 2.43
CA MET A 609 -8.06 17.74 2.77
C MET A 609 -8.17 16.23 2.48
N TRP A 610 -7.11 15.65 1.91
CA TRP A 610 -6.94 14.21 1.80
C TRP A 610 -6.56 13.63 3.17
N VAL A 611 -7.38 12.67 3.61
CA VAL A 611 -7.23 11.98 4.90
C VAL A 611 -7.12 10.49 4.63
N ALA A 612 -6.08 9.86 5.17
CA ALA A 612 -5.87 8.43 5.07
C ALA A 612 -6.69 7.70 6.13
N THR A 613 -7.14 6.49 5.84
CA THR A 613 -7.62 5.53 6.84
C THR A 613 -6.53 4.48 7.01
N ARG A 614 -6.00 4.34 8.23
CA ARG A 614 -4.92 3.39 8.52
C ARG A 614 -5.39 1.97 8.26
N SER A 615 -4.52 1.15 7.65
CA SER A 615 -4.79 -0.27 7.41
C SER A 615 -5.16 -1.01 8.70
N MET A 616 -6.06 -1.98 8.59
CA MET A 616 -6.46 -2.83 9.72
C MET A 616 -5.32 -3.73 10.21
N SER A 617 -4.28 -3.96 9.41
CA SER A 617 -3.10 -4.74 9.79
C SER A 617 -2.07 -3.95 10.60
N LYS A 618 -2.23 -2.62 10.75
CA LYS A 618 -1.30 -1.79 11.53
C LYS A 618 -1.33 -2.20 13.01
N ALA A 619 -0.15 -2.48 13.57
CA ALA A 619 0.02 -2.81 14.99
C ALA A 619 -0.43 -1.71 15.96
N THR A 620 -0.60 -0.46 15.49
CA THR A 620 -1.08 0.66 16.32
C THR A 620 -2.12 1.47 15.55
N TYR A 621 -3.24 1.74 16.21
CA TYR A 621 -4.36 2.54 15.69
C TYR A 621 -4.91 2.04 14.33
N PRO A 622 -5.24 0.75 14.17
CA PRO A 622 -5.83 0.23 12.94
C PRO A 622 -7.19 0.88 12.64
N GLY A 623 -7.44 1.25 11.39
CA GLY A 623 -8.71 1.81 10.94
C GLY A 623 -9.02 3.24 11.42
N LEU A 624 -8.07 3.93 12.07
CA LEU A 624 -8.23 5.34 12.44
C LEU A 624 -7.78 6.28 11.30
N LEU A 625 -8.29 7.52 11.31
CA LEU A 625 -7.90 8.57 10.39
C LEU A 625 -6.47 9.04 10.66
N ASP A 626 -5.73 9.28 9.58
CA ASP A 626 -4.35 9.76 9.56
C ASP A 626 -4.20 10.88 8.52
N GLN A 627 -3.02 11.52 8.50
CA GLN A 627 -2.66 12.44 7.43
C GLN A 627 -2.55 11.71 6.09
N MET A 628 -2.55 12.44 4.97
CA MET A 628 -2.38 11.83 3.63
C MET A 628 -1.09 11.00 3.55
N VAL A 629 -0.02 11.44 4.22
CA VAL A 629 1.21 10.65 4.37
C VAL A 629 1.75 10.86 5.78
N ALA A 630 2.17 9.80 6.47
CA ALA A 630 2.63 9.87 7.86
C ALA A 630 3.61 8.75 8.27
N GLY A 631 4.92 9.03 8.21
CA GLY A 631 5.98 8.09 8.57
C GLY A 631 6.71 8.42 9.88
N GLY A 632 7.25 7.39 10.53
CA GLY A 632 8.25 7.60 11.60
C GLY A 632 9.61 7.97 10.99
N GLN A 633 10.46 8.71 11.71
CA GLN A 633 11.77 9.08 11.17
C GLN A 633 12.80 7.95 11.38
N PRO A 634 13.39 7.39 10.30
CA PRO A 634 14.47 6.43 10.41
C PRO A 634 15.84 7.10 10.55
N THR A 635 16.80 6.33 11.03
CA THR A 635 18.20 6.71 11.30
C THR A 635 19.00 7.18 10.07
N ALA A 636 18.67 6.69 8.88
CA ALA A 636 19.50 6.88 7.68
C ALA A 636 19.04 8.00 6.74
N LEU A 637 17.91 8.64 7.03
CA LEU A 637 17.29 9.61 6.13
C LEU A 637 17.23 11.00 6.77
N THR A 638 17.33 12.03 5.94
CA THR A 638 16.83 13.38 6.27
C THR A 638 15.30 13.36 6.42
N PHE A 639 14.72 14.44 6.96
CA PHE A 639 13.26 14.59 6.96
C PHE A 639 12.69 14.64 5.53
N ASP A 640 13.35 15.37 4.63
CA ASP A 640 12.91 15.50 3.23
C ASP A 640 12.98 14.17 2.48
N GLU A 641 14.07 13.40 2.64
CA GLU A 641 14.18 12.06 2.04
C GLU A 641 13.12 11.11 2.58
N ASN A 642 12.82 11.20 3.88
CA ASN A 642 11.76 10.39 4.48
C ASN A 642 10.38 10.80 3.95
N VAL A 643 10.09 12.10 3.82
CA VAL A 643 8.85 12.57 3.19
C VAL A 643 8.71 12.02 1.77
N ARG A 644 9.77 12.06 0.95
CA ARG A 644 9.74 11.50 -0.41
C ARG A 644 9.44 10.01 -0.40
N LYS A 645 10.17 9.23 0.41
CA LYS A 645 9.97 7.79 0.58
C LYS A 645 8.52 7.47 0.96
N GLU A 646 8.01 8.08 2.01
CA GLU A 646 6.66 7.79 2.54
C GLU A 646 5.57 8.24 1.55
N CYS A 647 5.80 9.32 0.79
CA CYS A 647 4.87 9.76 -0.26
C CYS A 647 4.77 8.76 -1.42
N GLU A 648 5.88 8.11 -1.78
CA GLU A 648 5.91 7.06 -2.80
C GLU A 648 5.27 5.77 -2.27
N GLU A 649 5.62 5.37 -1.05
CA GLU A 649 5.22 4.09 -0.43
C GLU A 649 3.76 4.07 0.07
N GLU A 650 3.29 5.10 0.77
CA GLU A 650 1.94 5.10 1.36
C GLU A 650 0.88 5.60 0.37
N ALA A 651 1.24 6.55 -0.50
CA ALA A 651 0.28 7.35 -1.29
C ALA A 651 0.53 7.37 -2.80
N SER A 652 1.59 6.71 -3.30
CA SER A 652 1.98 6.69 -4.72
C SER A 652 1.99 8.08 -5.38
N LEU A 653 2.44 9.10 -4.66
CA LEU A 653 2.43 10.45 -5.19
C LEU A 653 3.41 10.58 -6.36
N PRO A 654 3.02 11.22 -7.49
CA PRO A 654 3.95 11.45 -8.58
C PRO A 654 5.13 12.35 -8.19
N PRO A 655 6.31 12.19 -8.81
CA PRO A 655 7.50 12.99 -8.52
C PRO A 655 7.27 14.51 -8.56
N GLU A 656 6.40 14.99 -9.46
CA GLU A 656 6.04 16.40 -9.58
C GLU A 656 5.25 16.92 -8.38
N VAL A 657 4.41 16.09 -7.75
CA VAL A 657 3.67 16.44 -6.53
C VAL A 657 4.62 16.43 -5.35
N ILE A 658 5.46 15.40 -5.26
CA ILE A 658 6.47 15.27 -4.21
C ILE A 658 7.43 16.48 -4.22
N ALA A 659 7.85 16.94 -5.40
CA ALA A 659 8.70 18.11 -5.56
C ALA A 659 8.03 19.42 -5.13
N ALA A 660 6.70 19.46 -5.03
CA ALA A 660 5.92 20.62 -4.62
C ALA A 660 5.55 20.61 -3.11
N ILE A 661 5.94 19.59 -2.36
CA ILE A 661 5.72 19.52 -0.92
C ILE A 661 6.60 20.56 -0.21
N GLU A 662 5.99 21.39 0.62
CA GLU A 662 6.67 22.45 1.37
C GLU A 662 6.66 22.16 2.88
N PRO A 663 7.80 22.35 3.59
CA PRO A 663 7.83 22.31 5.05
C PRO A 663 6.92 23.38 5.65
N ALA A 664 6.06 22.97 6.59
CA ALA A 664 5.01 23.80 7.18
C ALA A 664 5.23 24.10 8.67
N GLY A 665 6.11 23.36 9.34
CA GLY A 665 6.49 23.58 10.72
C GLY A 665 6.66 22.27 11.49
N SER A 666 6.32 22.30 12.78
CA SER A 666 6.34 21.10 13.62
C SER A 666 5.24 21.13 14.68
N VAL A 667 4.82 19.93 15.09
CA VAL A 667 3.93 19.70 16.23
C VAL A 667 4.68 18.88 17.26
N SER A 668 4.72 19.34 18.51
CA SER A 668 5.38 18.64 19.60
C SER A 668 4.49 18.55 20.83
N TYR A 669 4.47 17.37 21.45
CA TYR A 669 3.62 17.07 22.59
C TYR A 669 4.21 15.91 23.40
N ARG A 670 3.71 15.74 24.62
CA ARG A 670 4.24 14.79 25.59
C ARG A 670 3.16 14.28 26.53
N TYR A 671 3.09 12.98 26.77
CA TYR A 671 2.11 12.42 27.70
C TYR A 671 2.68 11.21 28.45
N ALA A 672 2.20 11.01 29.67
CA ALA A 672 2.57 9.89 30.51
C ALA A 672 1.84 8.61 30.08
N THR A 673 2.52 7.47 30.15
CA THR A 673 1.95 6.14 29.93
C THR A 673 2.53 5.15 30.96
N PRO A 674 1.90 3.98 31.18
CA PRO A 674 2.49 2.93 32.00
C PRO A 674 3.87 2.47 31.52
N LYS A 675 4.17 2.60 30.22
CA LYS A 675 5.46 2.26 29.64
C LYS A 675 6.54 3.30 29.93
N GLY A 676 6.15 4.58 30.03
CA GLY A 676 7.08 5.69 30.20
C GLY A 676 6.53 7.01 29.64
N LEU A 677 7.40 8.01 29.53
CA LEU A 677 7.04 9.34 29.05
C LEU A 677 7.12 9.40 27.52
N SER A 678 5.98 9.38 26.84
CA SER A 678 5.93 9.48 25.39
C SER A 678 6.15 10.93 24.96
N THR A 679 7.31 11.23 24.36
CA THR A 679 7.60 12.53 23.76
C THR A 679 7.69 12.40 22.25
N LYS A 680 6.94 13.24 21.53
CA LYS A 680 6.77 13.14 20.08
C LYS A 680 6.99 14.49 19.42
N VAL A 681 7.74 14.49 18.32
CA VAL A 681 7.99 15.68 17.50
C VAL A 681 7.71 15.32 16.04
N LEU A 682 6.73 15.98 15.46
CA LEU A 682 6.22 15.68 14.13
C LEU A 682 6.53 16.85 13.21
N MET A 683 7.36 16.63 12.19
CA MET A 683 7.63 17.63 11.14
C MET A 683 6.44 17.65 10.19
N THR A 684 5.79 18.81 10.05
CA THR A 684 4.60 18.97 9.22
C THR A 684 4.95 19.59 7.88
N HIS A 685 4.32 19.10 6.83
CA HIS A 685 4.48 19.55 5.45
C HIS A 685 3.10 19.74 4.81
N ASP A 686 3.01 20.63 3.84
CA ASP A 686 1.77 20.88 3.11
C ASP A 686 2.01 20.74 1.60
N VAL A 687 1.00 20.25 0.88
CA VAL A 687 1.00 20.25 -0.58
C VAL A 687 -0.41 20.50 -1.10
N GLU A 688 -0.52 21.42 -2.06
CA GLU A 688 -1.75 21.56 -2.83
C GLU A 688 -1.80 20.46 -3.88
N MET A 689 -2.76 19.56 -3.73
CA MET A 689 -2.95 18.42 -4.63
C MET A 689 -3.56 18.87 -5.96
N PRO A 690 -3.01 18.45 -7.11
CA PRO A 690 -3.60 18.76 -8.40
C PRO A 690 -5.06 18.30 -8.50
N GLN A 691 -5.90 19.12 -9.12
CA GLN A 691 -7.32 18.80 -9.30
C GLN A 691 -7.47 17.48 -10.07
N GLY A 692 -8.25 16.55 -9.51
CA GLY A 692 -8.50 15.22 -10.08
C GLY A 692 -7.41 14.17 -9.80
N LEU A 693 -6.27 14.55 -9.20
CA LEU A 693 -5.26 13.60 -8.74
C LEU A 693 -5.66 13.04 -7.37
N GLN A 694 -5.64 11.71 -7.24
CA GLN A 694 -5.98 11.00 -6.01
C GLN A 694 -4.77 10.19 -5.53
N PRO A 695 -4.40 10.28 -4.24
CA PRO A 695 -3.38 9.40 -3.66
C PRO A 695 -3.88 7.94 -3.68
N LEU A 696 -2.95 7.00 -3.86
CA LEU A 696 -3.23 5.57 -3.97
C LEU A 696 -2.49 4.78 -2.89
N CYS A 697 -3.18 3.86 -2.23
CA CYS A 697 -2.55 2.96 -1.27
C CYS A 697 -1.61 2.00 -2.01
N SER A 698 -0.34 1.94 -1.63
CA SER A 698 0.66 1.13 -2.34
C SER A 698 1.28 0.02 -1.49
N ASP A 699 1.78 0.35 -0.30
CA ASP A 699 2.49 -0.58 0.59
C ASP A 699 1.58 -1.35 1.58
N GLY A 700 0.27 -1.08 1.56
CA GLY A 700 -0.72 -1.71 2.45
C GLY A 700 -0.77 -1.11 3.86
N GLU A 701 -0.11 0.04 4.08
CA GLU A 701 -0.17 0.79 5.34
C GLU A 701 -1.43 1.64 5.47
N VAL A 702 -2.03 2.00 4.33
CA VAL A 702 -3.28 2.75 4.19
C VAL A 702 -4.37 1.85 3.60
N GLU A 703 -5.54 1.82 4.23
CA GLU A 703 -6.72 1.10 3.73
C GLU A 703 -7.36 1.86 2.57
N GLN A 704 -7.52 3.17 2.74
CA GLN A 704 -8.12 4.06 1.73
C GLN A 704 -7.77 5.53 2.00
N PHE A 705 -7.83 6.34 0.94
CA PHE A 705 -7.79 7.79 1.01
C PHE A 705 -9.18 8.40 0.77
N ARG A 706 -9.54 9.43 1.55
CA ARG A 706 -10.77 10.20 1.37
C ARG A 706 -10.47 11.69 1.30
N LEU A 707 -11.13 12.39 0.39
CA LEU A 707 -11.07 13.84 0.32
C LEU A 707 -12.20 14.42 1.16
N LEU A 708 -11.88 14.87 2.38
CA LEU A 708 -12.87 15.39 3.31
C LEU A 708 -12.97 16.92 3.20
N PRO A 709 -14.18 17.49 3.07
CA PRO A 709 -14.38 18.93 3.21
C PRO A 709 -13.83 19.43 4.54
N ILE A 710 -13.21 20.62 4.56
CA ILE A 710 -12.64 21.19 5.79
C ILE A 710 -13.68 21.30 6.92
N ALA A 711 -14.93 21.57 6.58
CA ALA A 711 -16.03 21.61 7.56
C ALA A 711 -16.26 20.25 8.25
N GLU A 712 -16.04 19.14 7.54
CA GLU A 712 -16.17 17.79 8.08
C GLU A 712 -14.94 17.39 8.89
N VAL A 713 -13.73 17.79 8.46
CA VAL A 713 -12.50 17.65 9.26
C VAL A 713 -12.68 18.35 10.61
N LEU A 714 -13.15 19.61 10.61
CA LEU A 714 -13.45 20.36 11.83
C LEU A 714 -14.52 19.68 12.69
N ARG A 715 -15.60 19.19 12.08
CA ARG A 715 -16.68 18.50 12.80
C ARG A 715 -16.17 17.23 13.46
N SER A 716 -15.47 16.38 12.72
CA SER A 716 -14.92 15.13 13.25
C SER A 716 -13.93 15.37 14.40
N LEU A 717 -13.08 16.41 14.32
CA LEU A 717 -12.17 16.75 15.43
C LEU A 717 -12.91 17.23 16.70
N ARG A 718 -14.07 17.88 16.57
CA ARG A 718 -14.86 18.39 17.71
C ARG A 718 -15.84 17.36 18.28
N GLU A 719 -16.44 16.56 17.42
CA GLU A 719 -17.61 15.72 17.74
C GLU A 719 -17.31 14.22 17.69
N ASP A 720 -16.30 13.79 16.91
CA ASP A 720 -15.96 12.38 16.71
C ASP A 720 -14.44 12.13 16.77
N LEU A 721 -13.76 12.85 17.66
CA LEU A 721 -12.31 12.77 17.83
C LEU A 721 -11.73 11.33 17.93
N PRO A 722 -12.40 10.32 18.55
CA PRO A 722 -11.92 8.93 18.54
C PRO A 722 -11.70 8.31 17.16
N VAL A 723 -12.27 8.84 16.08
CA VAL A 723 -11.96 8.32 14.74
C VAL A 723 -10.57 8.71 14.26
N TRP A 724 -9.92 9.69 14.87
CA TRP A 724 -8.57 10.12 14.53
C TRP A 724 -7.51 9.40 15.35
N LYS A 725 -6.41 9.03 14.69
CA LYS A 725 -5.16 8.74 15.39
C LYS A 725 -4.75 10.01 16.17
N PRO A 726 -4.39 9.91 17.46
CA PRO A 726 -4.18 11.09 18.31
C PRO A 726 -3.20 12.12 17.73
N ASN A 727 -2.03 11.64 17.28
CA ASN A 727 -1.00 12.47 16.65
C ASN A 727 -1.53 13.21 15.42
N SER A 728 -2.30 12.51 14.61
CA SER A 728 -2.82 12.98 13.34
C SER A 728 -3.91 14.02 13.55
N ALA A 729 -4.70 13.89 14.62
CA ALA A 729 -5.63 14.93 15.06
C ALA A 729 -4.88 16.24 15.38
N LEU A 730 -3.75 16.18 16.10
CA LEU A 730 -2.97 17.38 16.42
C LEU A 730 -2.39 18.03 15.16
N VAL A 731 -1.91 17.24 14.19
CA VAL A 731 -1.41 17.76 12.90
C VAL A 731 -2.53 18.39 12.08
N ALA A 732 -3.74 17.82 12.10
CA ALA A 732 -4.90 18.42 11.44
C ALA A 732 -5.30 19.75 12.09
N ILE A 733 -5.34 19.82 13.43
CA ILE A 733 -5.59 21.07 14.17
C ILE A 733 -4.53 22.12 13.83
N ASP A 734 -3.25 21.74 13.80
CA ASP A 734 -2.15 22.62 13.41
C ASP A 734 -2.34 23.20 12.00
N PHE A 735 -2.68 22.35 11.02
CA PHE A 735 -3.01 22.80 9.67
C PHE A 735 -4.15 23.83 9.67
N LEU A 736 -5.25 23.53 10.36
CA LEU A 736 -6.42 24.41 10.42
C LEU A 736 -6.09 25.77 11.05
N VAL A 737 -5.22 25.80 12.06
CA VAL A 737 -4.70 27.03 12.68
C VAL A 737 -3.85 27.83 11.69
N ARG A 738 -2.86 27.20 11.05
CA ARG A 738 -1.94 27.87 10.10
C ARG A 738 -2.67 28.46 8.89
N HIS A 739 -3.71 27.77 8.42
CA HIS A 739 -4.55 28.20 7.30
C HIS A 739 -5.71 29.13 7.70
N ARG A 740 -5.79 29.56 8.99
CA ARG A 740 -6.83 30.46 9.53
C ARG A 740 -8.26 29.92 9.43
N LEU A 741 -8.41 28.61 9.33
CA LEU A 741 -9.69 27.89 9.36
C LEU A 741 -10.18 27.71 10.81
N VAL A 742 -9.25 27.80 11.78
CA VAL A 742 -9.49 28.01 13.21
C VAL A 742 -8.84 29.33 13.61
N SER A 743 -9.57 30.20 14.29
CA SER A 743 -9.14 31.55 14.64
C SER A 743 -9.22 31.81 16.14
N GLU A 744 -8.85 33.03 16.57
CA GLU A 744 -8.94 33.52 17.95
C GLU A 744 -10.35 33.43 18.58
N SER A 745 -11.39 33.22 17.77
CA SER A 745 -12.74 32.92 18.25
C SER A 745 -12.88 31.52 18.86
N GLU A 746 -11.94 30.61 18.63
CA GLU A 746 -11.96 29.26 19.21
C GLU A 746 -11.71 29.33 20.74
N PRO A 747 -12.55 28.69 21.56
CA PRO A 747 -12.32 28.62 23.00
C PRO A 747 -10.91 28.11 23.33
N GLY A 748 -10.17 28.89 24.12
CA GLY A 748 -8.82 28.53 24.54
C GLY A 748 -7.76 28.54 23.42
N TYR A 749 -8.00 29.24 22.31
CA TYR A 749 -7.09 29.29 21.15
C TYR A 749 -5.61 29.52 21.50
N ALA A 750 -5.30 30.50 22.36
CA ALA A 750 -3.92 30.80 22.73
C ALA A 750 -3.21 29.61 23.41
N GLU A 751 -3.92 28.91 24.28
CA GLU A 751 -3.39 27.72 24.96
C GLU A 751 -3.29 26.53 24.01
N LEU A 752 -4.26 26.38 23.10
CA LEU A 752 -4.23 25.36 22.05
C LEU A 752 -2.97 25.50 21.18
N VAL A 753 -2.70 26.71 20.69
CA VAL A 753 -1.52 27.00 19.85
C VAL A 753 -0.23 26.76 20.64
N ARG A 754 -0.19 27.14 21.92
CA ARG A 754 0.96 26.90 22.79
C ARG A 754 1.24 25.40 22.99
N LEU A 755 0.20 24.61 23.26
CA LEU A 755 0.32 23.17 23.54
C LEU A 755 0.62 22.32 22.30
N LEU A 756 0.37 22.83 21.09
CA LEU A 756 0.84 22.20 19.84
C LEU A 756 2.36 22.35 19.64
N ARG A 757 3.06 23.11 20.50
CA ARG A 757 4.49 23.42 20.43
C ARG A 757 5.19 23.12 21.76
N GLN A 758 4.78 22.06 22.45
CA GLN A 758 5.32 21.73 23.77
C GLN A 758 6.83 21.48 23.70
N ARG A 759 7.59 22.09 24.62
CA ARG A 759 9.05 21.95 24.64
C ARG A 759 9.46 20.51 24.95
N VAL A 760 10.45 20.05 24.21
CA VAL A 760 11.04 18.70 24.31
C VAL A 760 12.17 18.68 25.35
N SER A 761 12.93 19.76 25.45
CA SER A 761 14.00 19.96 26.43
C SER A 761 13.47 20.16 27.85
#